data_AF-A0A9E7EWI6-F1
#
_entry.id   AF-A0A9E7EWI6-F1
#
_cell.length_a   1.000
_cell.length_b   1.000
_cell.length_c   1.000
_cell.angle_alpha   90.00
_cell.angle_beta   90.00
_cell.angle_gamma   90.00
#
_symmetry.space_group_name_H-M   'P 1'
#
loop_
_entity.id
_entity.type
_entity.pdbx_description
1 polymer ?
#
loop_
_entity_poly.entity_id
_entity_poly.type
_entity_poly.pdbx_seq_one_letter_code
_entity_poly.pdbx_strand_id
1 'polypeptide(L)'
;MAADSCAYPPLLHPDHPAATPTSRKKYLRVLAFAASAALILCVAAFVSYSSSGARRTDLPGNGASEPRRRISRGPAEGVSEKSSVGLLRSSPSYPWTNSMLLWQRTAFHFQPQKNWMNGPTYYRGWYHLFYQYNPASAVWGNITWGHAVSLDLVHWFYLPLAMVPDNWYDANGVWTGSATILPDGRLAMLYTGSTAELVQVQNLAVPADPDDPLLLKWVKYESNPVLVPPPGIAPRDFRDPTTAWYVPSESAWRIAIGSKNDSQRHAGIALVYRTSDFLSYELLPGVLHSVAGTGMWECVDFYPVSTESATGLDTSAAAGPGVKHVLKASLDDDRHDYYAIGTYEAATNAWVPDDPEKDVGIGLRYDYGMFYASKTFYDPVKQRRVLWGWIGETDSERTDLRKGWASLQTLPRTVLLDHKTGSNLIQWPVDDVETLRSGSQEFSNVSIPAGSVVPLDVGTATQVDIVAEFGVNKSALAGAVDAVVGYNCSTSGGAAGRGVLGPFGLLVLADDDLSEQTAVYFYFVRSSDGSISTHFCHDELRSSEAADIVKRVYGSLVPVLDGETLSVRILVDHSVIESFAQGGRTCITSRVYPTSATYGGGRLFLFNNATGIDVTAKSLKIWQMGSAFIRPFSEHDSVSLH
;
A
#
# COMPACT_ATOMS: atom_id res chain seq x y z
N MET A 1 -59.82 17.85 34.88
CA MET A 1 -61.24 17.68 35.30
C MET A 1 -62.09 18.07 34.12
N ALA A 2 -63.12 17.29 33.76
CA ALA A 2 -64.07 17.57 32.67
C ALA A 2 -63.44 17.68 31.26
N ALA A 3 -64.15 17.61 30.12
CA ALA A 3 -65.42 16.97 29.68
C ALA A 3 -65.58 17.33 28.17
N ASP A 4 -66.38 16.72 27.28
CA ASP A 4 -67.17 15.48 27.29
C ASP A 4 -67.47 15.04 25.82
N SER A 5 -68.42 14.11 25.63
CA SER A 5 -69.20 13.77 24.41
C SER A 5 -68.46 13.07 23.24
N CYS A 6 -68.82 11.85 22.79
CA CYS A 6 -70.11 11.27 22.30
C CYS A 6 -70.36 11.59 20.80
N ALA A 7 -70.23 10.63 19.86
CA ALA A 7 -71.10 9.47 19.54
C ALA A 7 -72.26 9.86 18.58
N TYR A 8 -72.64 9.10 17.54
CA TYR A 8 -73.05 7.68 17.51
C TYR A 8 -72.80 6.97 16.13
N PRO A 9 -72.92 5.62 16.06
CA PRO A 9 -72.97 4.79 14.82
C PRO A 9 -74.47 4.56 14.43
N PRO A 10 -75.02 3.41 13.94
CA PRO A 10 -74.49 2.13 13.40
C PRO A 10 -75.02 1.88 11.93
N LEU A 11 -75.17 0.71 11.29
CA LEU A 11 -75.27 -0.74 11.62
C LEU A 11 -74.73 -1.61 10.46
N LEU A 12 -74.21 -2.82 10.73
CA LEU A 12 -74.92 -4.09 10.46
C LEU A 12 -74.08 -5.35 10.79
N HIS A 13 -74.75 -6.32 11.42
CA HIS A 13 -74.37 -7.74 11.61
C HIS A 13 -75.70 -8.52 11.55
N PRO A 14 -75.74 -9.79 11.11
CA PRO A 14 -75.46 -10.87 12.07
C PRO A 14 -74.76 -12.11 11.47
N ASP A 15 -74.05 -12.88 12.29
CA ASP A 15 -74.54 -14.16 12.83
C ASP A 15 -73.46 -14.89 13.67
N HIS A 16 -73.92 -15.78 14.55
CA HIS A 16 -73.14 -16.45 15.61
C HIS A 16 -73.42 -17.97 15.59
N PRO A 17 -72.55 -18.87 16.13
CA PRO A 17 -72.02 -18.79 17.52
C PRO A 17 -70.55 -19.23 17.69
N ALA A 18 -70.10 -19.34 18.95
CA ALA A 18 -68.70 -19.55 19.36
C ALA A 18 -68.43 -20.88 20.09
N ALA A 19 -67.17 -21.32 20.10
CA ALA A 19 -66.64 -22.35 21.00
C ALA A 19 -65.17 -22.09 21.39
N THR A 20 -64.79 -22.53 22.60
CA THR A 20 -63.62 -22.18 23.42
C THR A 20 -62.22 -22.64 22.91
N PRO A 21 -61.12 -22.01 23.39
CA PRO A 21 -59.74 -22.35 23.02
C PRO A 21 -59.08 -23.42 23.93
N THR A 22 -58.13 -24.21 23.42
CA THR A 22 -57.33 -25.17 24.22
C THR A 22 -55.82 -25.19 23.94
N SER A 23 -55.04 -25.03 25.03
CA SER A 23 -53.72 -25.62 25.32
C SER A 23 -52.70 -25.92 24.18
N ARG A 24 -51.84 -24.94 23.84
CA ARG A 24 -50.50 -25.18 23.26
C ARG A 24 -49.39 -24.27 23.86
N LYS A 25 -49.14 -24.39 25.18
CA LYS A 25 -48.03 -23.65 25.86
C LYS A 25 -47.16 -24.48 26.83
N LYS A 26 -47.13 -25.82 26.74
CA LYS A 26 -46.28 -26.68 27.60
C LYS A 26 -45.08 -27.37 26.92
N TYR A 27 -45.02 -27.46 25.59
CA TYR A 27 -43.97 -28.26 24.91
C TYR A 27 -42.64 -27.53 24.63
N LEU A 28 -42.64 -26.21 24.37
CA LEU A 28 -41.39 -25.49 24.01
C LEU A 28 -40.35 -25.46 25.15
N ARG A 29 -40.76 -25.42 26.43
CA ARG A 29 -39.82 -25.33 27.56
C ARG A 29 -39.03 -26.63 27.82
N VAL A 30 -39.52 -27.78 27.36
CA VAL A 30 -38.84 -29.08 27.53
C VAL A 30 -37.71 -29.23 26.50
N LEU A 31 -37.95 -28.83 25.25
CA LEU A 31 -36.96 -28.90 24.17
C LEU A 31 -35.73 -28.02 24.43
N ALA A 32 -35.93 -26.81 24.99
CA ALA A 32 -34.83 -25.91 25.33
C ALA A 32 -33.85 -26.50 26.39
N PHE A 33 -34.36 -27.23 27.39
CA PHE A 33 -33.53 -27.90 28.38
C PHE A 33 -32.78 -29.10 27.81
N ALA A 34 -33.42 -29.89 26.93
CA ALA A 34 -32.78 -31.04 26.29
C ALA A 34 -31.58 -30.62 25.41
N ALA A 35 -31.73 -29.56 24.61
CA ALA A 35 -30.65 -29.01 23.79
C ALA A 35 -29.47 -28.50 24.65
N SER A 36 -29.77 -27.85 25.77
CA SER A 36 -28.77 -27.32 26.70
C SER A 36 -27.94 -28.43 27.36
N ALA A 37 -28.59 -29.52 27.78
CA ALA A 37 -27.90 -30.67 28.37
C ALA A 37 -27.00 -31.42 27.36
N ALA A 38 -27.46 -31.56 26.11
CA ALA A 38 -26.67 -32.17 25.05
C ALA A 38 -25.39 -31.38 24.76
N LEU A 39 -25.46 -30.04 24.71
CA LEU A 39 -24.30 -29.19 24.46
C LEU A 39 -23.23 -29.33 25.56
N ILE A 40 -23.63 -29.39 26.83
CA ILE A 40 -22.73 -29.58 27.97
C ILE A 40 -22.04 -30.96 27.91
N LEU A 41 -22.77 -32.01 27.54
CA LEU A 41 -22.20 -33.36 27.35
C LEU A 41 -21.19 -33.40 26.19
N CYS A 42 -21.46 -32.72 25.08
CA CYS A 42 -20.51 -32.61 23.97
C CYS A 42 -19.21 -31.88 24.37
N VAL A 43 -19.31 -30.79 25.13
CA VAL A 43 -18.11 -30.07 25.65
C VAL A 43 -17.33 -30.95 26.63
N ALA A 44 -17.99 -31.63 27.56
CA ALA A 44 -17.35 -32.56 28.49
C ALA A 44 -16.64 -33.72 27.78
N ALA A 45 -17.26 -34.28 26.73
CA ALA A 45 -16.64 -35.30 25.89
C ALA A 45 -15.41 -34.77 25.13
N PHE A 46 -15.46 -33.55 24.58
CA PHE A 46 -14.35 -32.94 23.86
C PHE A 46 -13.15 -32.66 24.78
N VAL A 47 -13.40 -32.14 25.99
CA VAL A 47 -12.36 -31.96 27.02
C VAL A 47 -11.77 -33.32 27.42
N SER A 48 -12.60 -34.33 27.65
CA SER A 48 -12.14 -35.68 28.02
C SER A 48 -11.29 -36.33 26.92
N TYR A 49 -11.65 -36.14 25.65
CA TYR A 49 -10.88 -36.60 24.49
C TYR A 49 -9.53 -35.86 24.38
N SER A 50 -9.52 -34.54 24.57
CA SER A 50 -8.29 -33.74 24.58
C SER A 50 -7.30 -34.14 25.70
N SER A 51 -7.80 -34.65 26.83
CA SER A 51 -6.99 -35.08 27.97
C SER A 51 -6.60 -36.57 27.96
N SER A 52 -6.97 -37.34 26.93
CA SER A 52 -6.70 -38.80 26.83
C SER A 52 -5.85 -39.20 25.62
N GLY A 53 -5.00 -38.28 25.13
CA GLY A 53 -4.04 -38.52 24.04
C GLY A 53 -2.62 -38.86 24.54
N ALA A 54 -2.22 -40.12 24.39
CA ALA A 54 -0.83 -40.62 24.39
C ALA A 54 0.09 -40.24 25.58
N ARG A 55 0.14 -41.11 26.61
CA ARG A 55 1.39 -41.34 27.34
C ARG A 55 2.42 -41.94 26.38
N ARG A 56 3.43 -41.18 25.96
CA ARG A 56 4.69 -41.74 25.46
C ARG A 56 5.63 -42.02 26.62
N THR A 57 6.36 -43.12 26.54
CA THR A 57 7.49 -43.43 27.42
C THR A 57 8.73 -42.70 26.90
N ASP A 58 9.33 -41.84 27.72
CA ASP A 58 10.57 -41.18 27.36
C ASP A 58 11.75 -42.17 27.28
N LEU A 59 12.43 -42.17 26.14
CA LEU A 59 13.79 -42.67 26.00
C LEU A 59 14.70 -41.45 25.72
N PRO A 60 15.88 -41.36 26.34
CA PRO A 60 16.71 -40.16 26.27
C PRO A 60 17.32 -39.95 24.89
N GLY A 61 16.66 -39.12 24.06
CA GLY A 61 17.15 -38.66 22.76
C GLY A 61 17.78 -37.28 22.86
N ASN A 62 18.90 -37.08 22.16
CA ASN A 62 19.73 -35.87 22.19
C ASN A 62 18.94 -34.55 22.14
N GLY A 63 19.17 -33.68 23.13
CA GLY A 63 18.59 -32.34 23.19
C GLY A 63 19.20 -31.38 22.18
N ALA A 64 18.73 -31.44 20.93
CA ALA A 64 18.73 -30.27 20.05
C ALA A 64 17.52 -29.41 20.42
N SER A 65 17.75 -28.25 21.05
CA SER A 65 16.67 -27.30 21.33
C SER A 65 16.04 -26.81 20.02
N GLU A 66 14.72 -26.87 19.89
CA GLU A 66 14.04 -26.12 18.83
C GLU A 66 14.46 -24.65 18.93
N PRO A 67 14.90 -24.01 17.82
CA PRO A 67 15.23 -22.61 17.85
C PRO A 67 13.96 -21.83 18.19
N ARG A 68 13.98 -21.08 19.30
CA ARG A 68 12.86 -20.20 19.71
C ARG A 68 12.39 -19.44 18.48
N ARG A 69 11.10 -19.61 18.10
CA ARG A 69 10.50 -18.92 16.97
C ARG A 69 10.83 -17.43 17.09
N ARG A 70 11.46 -16.87 16.06
CA ARG A 70 11.62 -15.42 15.94
C ARG A 70 10.24 -14.87 15.64
N ILE A 71 9.64 -14.21 16.63
CA ILE A 71 8.33 -13.58 16.53
C ILE A 71 8.57 -12.10 16.26
N SER A 72 7.81 -11.53 15.33
CA SER A 72 7.69 -10.09 15.09
C SER A 72 7.48 -9.33 16.41
N ARG A 73 8.15 -8.19 16.60
CA ARG A 73 7.91 -7.32 17.77
C ARG A 73 6.72 -6.36 17.57
N GLY A 74 6.24 -6.18 16.35
CA GLY A 74 5.37 -5.07 15.94
C GLY A 74 4.18 -4.79 16.87
N PRO A 75 3.29 -5.77 17.10
CA PRO A 75 2.06 -5.55 17.88
C PRO A 75 2.31 -5.19 19.35
N ALA A 76 3.49 -5.53 19.90
CA ALA A 76 3.84 -5.12 21.24
C ALA A 76 4.16 -3.61 21.30
N GLU A 77 4.81 -3.08 20.26
CA GLU A 77 5.31 -1.70 20.23
C GLU A 77 4.31 -0.69 19.62
N GLY A 78 3.32 -1.18 18.86
CA GLY A 78 2.18 -0.39 18.39
C GLY A 78 1.91 -0.40 16.88
N VAL A 79 2.54 -1.30 16.11
CA VAL A 79 2.27 -1.52 14.67
C VAL A 79 1.71 -2.93 14.45
N SER A 80 0.81 -3.13 13.49
CA SER A 80 0.20 -4.46 13.28
C SER A 80 1.15 -5.49 12.63
N GLU A 81 0.78 -6.78 12.67
CA GLU A 81 1.59 -7.87 12.08
C GLU A 81 1.70 -7.83 10.55
N LYS A 82 2.67 -8.56 9.99
CA LYS A 82 2.71 -8.91 8.55
C LYS A 82 1.35 -9.46 8.13
N SER A 83 0.70 -8.79 7.17
CA SER A 83 -0.69 -9.02 6.77
C SER A 83 -1.00 -10.44 6.27
N SER A 84 0.01 -11.21 5.84
CA SER A 84 -0.15 -12.62 5.46
C SER A 84 -0.18 -13.61 6.63
N VAL A 85 0.32 -13.26 7.82
CA VAL A 85 0.49 -14.19 8.96
C VAL A 85 -0.85 -14.75 9.46
N GLY A 86 -1.90 -13.92 9.51
CA GLY A 86 -3.24 -14.37 9.87
C GLY A 86 -3.86 -15.31 8.83
N LEU A 87 -3.67 -14.99 7.55
CA LEU A 87 -4.26 -15.71 6.41
C LEU A 87 -3.58 -17.07 6.14
N LEU A 88 -2.26 -17.17 6.38
CA LEU A 88 -1.45 -18.35 6.09
C LEU A 88 -1.19 -19.24 7.32
N ARG A 89 -1.80 -18.93 8.48
CA ARG A 89 -1.56 -19.60 9.77
C ARG A 89 -1.76 -21.12 9.74
N SER A 90 -2.63 -21.61 8.85
CA SER A 90 -2.92 -23.03 8.64
C SER A 90 -2.47 -23.57 7.28
N SER A 91 -1.78 -22.78 6.45
CA SER A 91 -1.32 -23.23 5.13
C SER A 91 -0.21 -24.28 5.24
N PRO A 92 -0.26 -25.37 4.45
CA PRO A 92 0.86 -26.30 4.34
C PRO A 92 2.08 -25.59 3.74
N SER A 93 3.29 -26.00 4.13
CA SER A 93 4.50 -25.44 3.52
C SER A 93 4.64 -25.89 2.07
N TYR A 94 4.84 -24.95 1.15
CA TYR A 94 5.33 -25.30 -0.17
C TYR A 94 6.81 -25.69 -0.07
N PRO A 95 7.30 -26.70 -0.81
CA PRO A 95 8.67 -27.19 -0.74
C PRO A 95 9.63 -26.31 -1.57
N TRP A 96 9.65 -25.01 -1.30
CA TRP A 96 10.47 -24.00 -2.01
C TRP A 96 11.91 -24.48 -2.24
N THR A 97 12.44 -24.33 -3.45
CA THR A 97 13.86 -24.60 -3.74
C THR A 97 14.71 -23.35 -3.58
N ASN A 98 16.03 -23.49 -3.40
CA ASN A 98 16.92 -22.34 -3.36
C ASN A 98 16.89 -21.55 -4.68
N SER A 99 16.66 -22.21 -5.82
CA SER A 99 16.53 -21.55 -7.12
C SER A 99 15.30 -20.63 -7.19
N MET A 100 14.15 -21.12 -6.70
CA MET A 100 12.92 -20.31 -6.59
C MET A 100 13.10 -19.12 -5.66
N LEU A 101 13.66 -19.32 -4.46
CA LEU A 101 13.84 -18.25 -3.46
C LEU A 101 14.87 -17.20 -3.88
N LEU A 102 15.85 -17.56 -4.71
CA LEU A 102 16.81 -16.61 -5.29
C LEU A 102 16.18 -15.82 -6.45
N TRP A 103 15.36 -16.45 -7.29
CA TRP A 103 14.67 -15.77 -8.39
C TRP A 103 13.74 -14.65 -7.91
N GLN A 104 13.20 -14.75 -6.69
CA GLN A 104 12.27 -13.75 -6.15
C GLN A 104 12.88 -12.34 -5.95
N ARG A 105 14.21 -12.20 -5.96
CA ARG A 105 14.86 -10.89 -5.81
C ARG A 105 14.70 -10.03 -7.06
N THR A 106 14.56 -8.72 -6.85
CA THR A 106 14.40 -7.74 -7.91
C THR A 106 15.75 -7.39 -8.54
N ALA A 107 15.72 -7.08 -9.84
CA ALA A 107 16.88 -6.65 -10.60
C ALA A 107 17.00 -5.13 -10.67
N PHE A 108 15.88 -4.39 -10.60
CA PHE A 108 15.87 -2.92 -10.71
C PHE A 108 15.03 -2.17 -9.67
N HIS A 109 14.07 -2.80 -8.98
CA HIS A 109 13.46 -2.18 -7.81
C HIS A 109 14.42 -2.17 -6.63
N PHE A 110 14.48 -1.06 -5.89
CA PHE A 110 15.31 -0.98 -4.70
C PHE A 110 14.80 -1.91 -3.60
N GLN A 111 15.71 -2.73 -3.09
CA GLN A 111 15.51 -3.55 -1.91
C GLN A 111 16.81 -3.58 -1.08
N PRO A 112 16.74 -3.77 0.24
CA PRO A 112 17.94 -3.88 1.04
C PRO A 112 18.64 -5.22 0.74
N GLN A 113 19.91 -5.33 1.14
CA GLN A 113 20.64 -6.61 0.98
C GLN A 113 19.91 -7.76 1.69
N LYS A 114 19.29 -7.46 2.85
CA LYS A 114 18.48 -8.34 3.72
C LYS A 114 17.44 -7.47 4.44
N ASN A 115 16.45 -8.06 5.10
CA ASN A 115 15.60 -7.36 6.10
C ASN A 115 14.74 -6.17 5.55
N TRP A 116 14.25 -5.25 6.40
CA TRP A 116 13.14 -4.27 6.17
C TRP A 116 13.52 -2.90 5.54
N MET A 117 12.56 -1.97 5.29
CA MET A 117 12.81 -0.65 4.62
C MET A 117 11.89 0.58 4.98
N ASN A 118 12.24 1.86 4.65
CA ASN A 118 11.38 3.14 4.59
C ASN A 118 12.13 4.55 4.50
N GLY A 119 12.00 5.37 3.43
CA GLY A 119 12.10 6.88 3.49
C GLY A 119 13.12 7.72 2.63
N PRO A 120 12.70 8.62 1.70
CA PRO A 120 13.58 9.33 0.73
C PRO A 120 13.88 10.84 0.98
N THR A 121 14.92 11.41 0.32
CA THR A 121 15.17 12.86 0.13
C THR A 121 16.22 13.17 -0.96
N TYR A 122 16.58 14.44 -1.21
CA TYR A 122 17.70 14.89 -2.07
C TYR A 122 18.65 15.85 -1.33
N TYR A 123 19.96 15.68 -1.50
CA TYR A 123 20.99 16.53 -0.90
C TYR A 123 22.26 16.60 -1.77
N ARG A 124 22.80 17.82 -1.98
CA ARG A 124 24.14 18.09 -2.57
C ARG A 124 24.57 17.19 -3.75
N GLY A 125 23.69 17.00 -4.74
CA GLY A 125 23.96 16.20 -5.94
C GLY A 125 23.40 14.78 -5.91
N TRP A 126 23.04 14.26 -4.74
CA TRP A 126 22.58 12.88 -4.55
C TRP A 126 21.12 12.81 -4.11
N TYR A 127 20.41 11.81 -4.58
CA TYR A 127 19.18 11.33 -3.95
C TYR A 127 19.55 10.36 -2.84
N HIS A 128 18.99 10.53 -1.65
CA HIS A 128 19.21 9.68 -0.48
C HIS A 128 17.95 8.87 -0.20
N LEU A 129 18.14 7.59 0.11
CA LEU A 129 17.10 6.71 0.62
C LEU A 129 17.56 6.17 1.97
N PHE A 130 16.98 6.69 3.03
CA PHE A 130 17.05 6.10 4.37
C PHE A 130 16.03 4.99 4.47
N TYR A 131 16.22 4.04 5.37
CA TYR A 131 15.27 2.94 5.49
C TYR A 131 15.25 2.19 6.82
N GLN A 132 14.07 2.12 7.47
CA GLN A 132 13.82 1.24 8.64
C GLN A 132 14.35 -0.18 8.35
N TYR A 133 15.39 -0.65 9.04
CA TYR A 133 16.11 -1.88 8.72
C TYR A 133 16.34 -2.68 10.00
N ASN A 134 16.08 -3.99 10.00
CA ASN A 134 16.42 -4.89 11.11
C ASN A 134 17.74 -5.61 10.78
N PRO A 135 18.92 -5.27 11.33
CA PRO A 135 20.17 -5.91 10.91
C PRO A 135 20.23 -7.42 11.13
N ALA A 136 19.37 -7.97 12.00
CA ALA A 136 19.48 -9.35 12.48
C ALA A 136 18.45 -10.33 11.88
N SER A 137 17.36 -9.89 11.24
CA SER A 137 16.28 -10.80 10.79
C SER A 137 15.36 -10.21 9.71
N ALA A 138 14.83 -11.08 8.85
CA ALA A 138 13.82 -10.76 7.82
C ALA A 138 12.39 -10.61 8.38
N VAL A 139 12.23 -10.19 9.64
CA VAL A 139 10.94 -9.93 10.31
C VAL A 139 11.03 -8.62 11.10
N TRP A 140 9.90 -7.99 11.41
CA TRP A 140 9.90 -6.67 12.06
C TRP A 140 10.43 -6.70 13.51
N GLY A 141 11.21 -5.68 13.86
CA GLY A 141 11.80 -5.44 15.19
C GLY A 141 13.27 -5.02 15.08
N ASN A 142 13.87 -4.52 16.18
CA ASN A 142 15.27 -4.05 16.20
C ASN A 142 15.57 -3.00 15.11
N ILE A 143 14.64 -2.05 14.92
CA ILE A 143 14.70 -1.15 13.77
C ILE A 143 15.84 -0.14 13.92
N THR A 144 16.68 -0.08 12.90
CA THR A 144 17.74 0.90 12.61
C THR A 144 17.35 1.66 11.34
N TRP A 145 18.13 2.65 10.89
CA TRP A 145 18.06 3.11 9.50
C TRP A 145 19.27 2.62 8.70
N GLY A 146 19.01 1.79 7.70
CA GLY A 146 19.91 1.65 6.55
C GLY A 146 19.86 2.91 5.67
N HIS A 147 20.80 3.00 4.74
CA HIS A 147 21.01 4.18 3.91
C HIS A 147 21.58 3.75 2.55
N ALA A 148 21.04 4.30 1.47
CA ALA A 148 21.58 4.22 0.13
C ALA A 148 21.53 5.60 -0.56
N VAL A 149 22.36 5.80 -1.58
CA VAL A 149 22.37 7.00 -2.42
C VAL A 149 22.31 6.65 -3.92
N SER A 150 21.81 7.58 -4.73
CA SER A 150 21.71 7.45 -6.18
C SER A 150 21.83 8.83 -6.85
N LEU A 151 22.20 8.87 -8.13
CA LEU A 151 22.25 10.09 -8.95
C LEU A 151 21.02 10.25 -9.86
N ASP A 152 20.23 9.18 -10.03
CA ASP A 152 19.14 9.08 -11.00
C ASP A 152 17.87 8.43 -10.42
N LEU A 153 17.87 8.10 -9.12
CA LEU A 153 16.83 7.34 -8.41
C LEU A 153 16.72 5.86 -8.80
N VAL A 154 17.63 5.32 -9.62
CA VAL A 154 17.59 3.95 -10.17
C VAL A 154 18.82 3.16 -9.79
N HIS A 155 20.02 3.68 -10.06
CA HIS A 155 21.28 3.05 -9.71
C HIS A 155 21.65 3.41 -8.27
N TRP A 156 21.45 2.47 -7.34
CA TRP A 156 21.62 2.70 -5.89
C TRP A 156 22.90 2.10 -5.33
N PHE A 157 23.59 2.89 -4.52
CA PHE A 157 24.75 2.49 -3.75
C PHE A 157 24.39 2.37 -2.27
N TYR A 158 24.54 1.17 -1.68
CA TYR A 158 24.39 0.98 -0.24
C TYR A 158 25.53 1.66 0.53
N LEU A 159 25.16 2.35 1.61
CA LEU A 159 26.06 2.99 2.57
C LEU A 159 25.96 2.30 3.95
N PRO A 160 26.78 2.69 4.95
CA PRO A 160 26.61 2.23 6.34
C PRO A 160 25.22 2.57 6.92
N LEU A 161 24.90 2.01 8.09
CA LEU A 161 23.67 2.40 8.81
C LEU A 161 23.78 3.87 9.25
N ALA A 162 22.80 4.69 8.87
CA ALA A 162 22.75 6.10 9.23
C ALA A 162 22.40 6.31 10.71
N MET A 163 21.46 5.51 11.24
CA MET A 163 20.93 5.64 12.60
C MET A 163 20.71 4.26 13.23
N VAL A 164 21.00 4.11 14.52
CA VAL A 164 20.83 2.85 15.28
C VAL A 164 20.21 3.12 16.65
N PRO A 165 19.52 2.15 17.30
CA PRO A 165 19.02 2.32 18.65
C PRO A 165 20.19 2.25 19.64
N ASP A 166 20.59 3.42 20.16
CA ASP A 166 21.77 3.60 21.02
C ASP A 166 21.52 4.55 22.21
N ASN A 167 20.32 5.14 22.29
CA ASN A 167 19.90 6.06 23.34
C ASN A 167 18.61 5.57 24.02
N TRP A 168 18.32 6.07 25.22
CA TRP A 168 17.15 5.63 26.00
C TRP A 168 15.81 5.91 25.30
N TYR A 169 15.75 6.99 24.52
CA TYR A 169 14.56 7.45 23.79
C TYR A 169 14.28 6.69 22.49
N ASP A 170 15.23 5.87 22.00
CA ASP A 170 15.04 4.99 20.84
C ASP A 170 15.52 3.54 21.08
N ALA A 171 15.67 3.14 22.34
CA ALA A 171 16.24 1.86 22.76
C ALA A 171 15.59 0.61 22.15
N ASN A 172 14.31 0.65 21.77
CA ASN A 172 13.63 -0.45 21.08
C ASN A 172 13.69 -0.34 19.54
N GLY A 173 13.85 0.86 18.99
CA GLY A 173 14.08 1.11 17.57
C GLY A 173 14.00 2.58 17.14
N VAL A 174 14.67 2.88 16.03
CA VAL A 174 14.62 4.14 15.26
C VAL A 174 13.60 3.97 14.12
N TRP A 175 12.38 4.46 14.30
CA TRP A 175 11.25 4.25 13.38
C TRP A 175 11.20 5.32 12.28
N THR A 176 10.07 5.46 11.57
CA THR A 176 9.97 6.36 10.41
C THR A 176 10.19 7.82 10.80
N GLY A 177 10.64 8.60 9.81
CA GLY A 177 10.87 10.02 9.93
C GLY A 177 10.81 10.72 8.58
N SER A 178 11.22 11.98 8.57
CA SER A 178 11.25 12.85 7.41
C SER A 178 12.43 13.83 7.50
N ALA A 179 13.08 14.08 6.35
CA ALA A 179 14.09 15.12 6.21
C ALA A 179 13.44 16.46 5.84
N THR A 180 13.90 17.54 6.45
CA THR A 180 13.61 18.92 6.01
C THR A 180 14.93 19.60 5.62
N ILE A 181 14.98 20.20 4.44
CA ILE A 181 16.09 21.08 4.04
C ILE A 181 15.73 22.50 4.46
N LEU A 182 16.62 23.15 5.21
CA LEU A 182 16.46 24.52 5.66
C LEU A 182 16.99 25.52 4.62
N PRO A 183 16.51 26.78 4.59
CA PRO A 183 16.96 27.81 3.65
C PRO A 183 18.46 28.13 3.67
N ASP A 184 19.19 27.72 4.71
CA ASP A 184 20.65 27.84 4.83
C ASP A 184 21.41 26.59 4.35
N GLY A 185 20.71 25.59 3.78
CA GLY A 185 21.28 24.34 3.27
C GLY A 185 21.51 23.26 4.32
N ARG A 186 21.21 23.49 5.60
CA ARG A 186 21.24 22.44 6.63
C ARG A 186 20.08 21.46 6.46
N LEU A 187 20.29 20.21 6.86
CA LEU A 187 19.28 19.15 6.87
C LEU A 187 18.89 18.84 8.33
N ALA A 188 17.61 18.99 8.67
CA ALA A 188 17.03 18.55 9.93
C ALA A 188 16.23 17.25 9.70
N MET A 189 16.53 16.19 10.45
CA MET A 189 15.86 14.89 10.33
C MET A 189 15.06 14.61 11.59
N LEU A 190 13.74 14.57 11.48
CA LEU A 190 12.84 14.19 12.57
C LEU A 190 12.43 12.72 12.41
N TYR A 191 12.49 11.94 13.49
CA TYR A 191 12.12 10.53 13.50
C TYR A 191 11.45 10.11 14.81
N THR A 192 10.62 9.08 14.76
CA THR A 192 10.06 8.46 15.97
C THR A 192 11.05 7.47 16.59
N GLY A 193 11.31 7.59 17.88
CA GLY A 193 11.98 6.57 18.70
C GLY A 193 10.99 5.79 19.56
N SER A 194 11.29 4.50 19.78
CA SER A 194 10.56 3.63 20.72
C SER A 194 11.37 3.48 22.01
N THR A 195 10.88 3.99 23.15
CA THR A 195 11.56 3.88 24.46
C THR A 195 11.53 2.44 25.00
N ALA A 196 12.26 2.17 26.08
CA ALA A 196 12.25 0.86 26.74
C ALA A 196 10.84 0.42 27.19
N GLU A 197 10.00 1.37 27.58
CA GLU A 197 8.61 1.22 28.03
C GLU A 197 7.61 1.12 26.86
N LEU A 198 8.09 1.19 25.62
CA LEU A 198 7.28 1.25 24.40
C LEU A 198 6.39 2.50 24.35
N VAL A 199 7.01 3.66 24.64
CA VAL A 199 6.48 5.00 24.33
C VAL A 199 7.07 5.45 22.99
N GLN A 200 6.24 5.99 22.11
CA GLN A 200 6.65 6.62 20.86
C GLN A 200 6.92 8.11 21.11
N VAL A 201 8.13 8.57 20.82
CA VAL A 201 8.60 9.95 21.04
C VAL A 201 9.32 10.46 19.79
N GLN A 202 9.32 11.77 19.52
CA GLN A 202 10.02 12.31 18.34
C GLN A 202 11.38 12.89 18.72
N ASN A 203 12.35 12.60 17.88
CA ASN A 203 13.77 12.88 18.08
C ASN A 203 14.31 13.64 16.86
N LEU A 204 15.24 14.57 17.10
CA LEU A 204 15.99 15.26 16.07
C LEU A 204 17.36 14.61 15.86
N ALA A 205 17.74 14.44 14.60
CA ALA A 205 19.12 14.20 14.17
C ALA A 205 19.52 15.15 13.05
N VAL A 206 20.82 15.38 12.91
CA VAL A 206 21.45 16.20 11.86
C VAL A 206 22.69 15.49 11.31
N PRO A 207 23.15 15.81 10.09
CA PRO A 207 24.46 15.37 9.61
C PRO A 207 25.59 15.79 10.57
N ALA A 208 26.54 14.89 10.81
CA ALA A 208 27.74 15.19 11.60
C ALA A 208 28.70 16.12 10.85
N ASP A 209 28.66 16.06 9.52
CA ASP A 209 29.31 16.97 8.58
C ASP A 209 28.24 17.38 7.57
N PRO A 210 27.85 18.67 7.49
CA PRO A 210 26.84 19.14 6.54
C PRO A 210 27.41 19.36 5.13
N ASP A 211 28.73 19.29 4.93
CA ASP A 211 29.37 19.40 3.61
C ASP A 211 29.67 18.02 2.97
N ASP A 212 29.59 16.92 3.74
CA ASP A 212 29.60 15.55 3.21
C ASP A 212 28.37 15.29 2.31
N PRO A 213 28.55 15.11 0.99
CA PRO A 213 27.44 14.88 0.07
C PRO A 213 26.83 13.47 0.20
N LEU A 214 27.51 12.53 0.89
CA LEU A 214 27.03 11.17 1.11
C LEU A 214 26.27 11.02 2.44
N LEU A 215 26.35 12.02 3.35
CA LEU A 215 25.70 12.02 4.67
C LEU A 215 25.98 10.77 5.52
N LEU A 216 27.25 10.35 5.57
CA LEU A 216 27.69 9.06 6.15
C LEU A 216 27.57 8.96 7.68
N LYS A 217 27.41 10.08 8.38
CA LYS A 217 27.39 10.17 9.84
C LYS A 217 26.34 11.14 10.33
N TRP A 218 25.64 10.74 11.38
CA TRP A 218 24.54 11.50 11.98
C TRP A 218 24.82 11.75 13.47
N VAL A 219 24.40 12.92 13.94
CA VAL A 219 24.40 13.30 15.36
C VAL A 219 22.96 13.46 15.80
N LYS A 220 22.58 12.68 16.81
CA LYS A 220 21.31 12.85 17.53
C LYS A 220 21.44 14.02 18.50
N TYR A 221 20.40 14.84 18.62
CA TYR A 221 20.44 16.00 19.50
C TYR A 221 20.45 15.60 20.99
N GLU A 222 21.28 16.24 21.81
CA GLU A 222 21.48 15.86 23.23
C GLU A 222 20.19 15.99 24.07
N SER A 223 19.32 16.93 23.72
CA SER A 223 18.03 17.15 24.40
C SER A 223 16.87 16.29 23.89
N ASN A 224 17.15 15.22 23.13
CA ASN A 224 16.12 14.28 22.68
C ASN A 224 15.44 13.55 23.86
N PRO A 225 14.13 13.27 23.78
CA PRO A 225 13.23 13.57 22.66
C PRO A 225 12.76 15.03 22.66
N VAL A 226 12.68 15.63 21.47
CA VAL A 226 12.14 17.00 21.27
C VAL A 226 10.61 17.06 21.35
N LEU A 227 9.92 15.93 21.19
CA LEU A 227 8.47 15.81 21.37
C LEU A 227 8.07 14.48 22.03
N VAL A 228 7.05 14.55 22.88
CA VAL A 228 6.43 13.41 23.57
C VAL A 228 4.90 13.41 23.32
N PRO A 229 4.19 12.27 23.50
CA PRO A 229 2.75 12.20 23.28
C PRO A 229 2.00 13.25 24.12
N PRO A 230 1.16 14.11 23.52
CA PRO A 230 0.45 15.16 24.24
C PRO A 230 -0.76 14.59 25.03
N PRO A 231 -1.27 15.32 26.04
CA PRO A 231 -2.42 14.87 26.82
C PRO A 231 -3.63 14.50 25.96
N GLY A 232 -4.15 13.28 26.15
CA GLY A 232 -5.26 12.71 25.38
C GLY A 232 -4.83 11.76 24.25
N ILE A 233 -3.55 11.73 23.88
CA ILE A 233 -2.97 10.77 22.94
C ILE A 233 -2.28 9.65 23.73
N ALA A 234 -2.42 8.40 23.28
CA ALA A 234 -1.83 7.27 23.99
C ALA A 234 -0.34 7.11 23.67
N PRO A 235 0.47 6.50 24.56
CA PRO A 235 1.91 6.33 24.36
C PRO A 235 2.35 5.57 23.10
N ARG A 236 1.45 4.88 22.40
CA ARG A 236 1.73 4.06 21.20
C ARG A 236 1.01 4.53 19.94
N ASP A 237 0.44 5.73 19.97
CA ASP A 237 -0.39 6.30 18.91
C ASP A 237 0.14 7.68 18.48
N PHE A 238 1.47 7.87 18.41
CA PHE A 238 2.10 9.18 18.17
C PHE A 238 3.41 9.03 17.38
N ARG A 239 3.34 9.00 16.04
CA ARG A 239 4.50 8.64 15.21
C ARG A 239 4.51 9.24 13.79
N ASP A 240 5.64 9.01 13.14
CA ASP A 240 5.94 9.29 11.73
C ASP A 240 5.80 10.79 11.37
N PRO A 241 6.64 11.68 11.95
CA PRO A 241 6.60 13.12 11.65
C PRO A 241 6.81 13.40 10.16
N THR A 242 6.11 14.42 9.65
CA THR A 242 6.24 14.86 8.25
C THR A 242 7.51 15.66 8.00
N THR A 243 7.81 15.87 6.72
CA THR A 243 8.66 16.98 6.28
C THR A 243 7.99 18.27 6.75
N ALA A 244 8.76 19.23 7.24
CA ALA A 244 8.20 20.50 7.68
C ALA A 244 7.91 21.42 6.49
N TRP A 245 6.88 22.26 6.63
CA TRP A 245 6.61 23.38 5.73
C TRP A 245 6.80 24.71 6.46
N TYR A 246 7.38 25.69 5.78
CA TYR A 246 7.55 27.03 6.33
C TYR A 246 6.28 27.86 6.17
N VAL A 247 5.94 28.65 7.19
CA VAL A 247 4.79 29.57 7.22
C VAL A 247 5.32 30.99 7.38
N PRO A 248 5.50 31.75 6.28
CA PRO A 248 6.15 33.06 6.30
C PRO A 248 5.47 34.09 7.23
N SER A 249 4.14 34.01 7.37
CA SER A 249 3.35 34.88 8.27
C SER A 249 3.61 34.63 9.75
N GLU A 250 4.13 33.47 10.13
CA GLU A 250 4.56 33.15 11.50
C GLU A 250 6.07 33.29 11.70
N SER A 251 6.84 33.41 10.61
CA SER A 251 8.31 33.21 10.60
C SER A 251 8.74 31.88 11.23
N ALA A 252 7.92 30.84 11.05
CA ALA A 252 8.04 29.56 11.73
C ALA A 252 7.73 28.39 10.79
N TRP A 253 8.15 27.20 11.19
CA TRP A 253 7.87 25.93 10.53
C TRP A 253 6.69 25.24 11.19
N ARG A 254 5.98 24.41 10.43
CA ARG A 254 4.99 23.46 10.93
C ARG A 254 5.34 22.05 10.47
N ILE A 255 5.06 21.06 11.33
CA ILE A 255 5.10 19.62 11.03
C ILE A 255 3.74 19.02 11.37
N ALA A 256 3.35 17.94 10.67
CA ALA A 256 2.27 17.07 11.10
C ALA A 256 2.81 15.77 11.72
N ILE A 257 2.04 15.15 12.61
CA ILE A 257 2.33 13.84 13.21
C ILE A 257 1.05 13.00 13.19
N GLY A 258 1.18 11.74 12.79
CA GLY A 258 0.08 10.77 12.72
C GLY A 258 -0.35 10.26 14.10
N SER A 259 -1.67 10.16 14.30
CA SER A 259 -2.30 9.77 15.56
C SER A 259 -3.76 9.30 15.31
N LYS A 260 -4.44 8.88 16.37
CA LYS A 260 -5.91 8.67 16.40
C LYS A 260 -6.56 9.27 17.65
N ASN A 261 -7.88 9.34 17.65
CA ASN A 261 -8.72 9.74 18.77
C ASN A 261 -9.85 8.71 18.98
N ASP A 262 -9.60 7.73 19.86
CA ASP A 262 -10.57 6.67 20.19
C ASP A 262 -11.85 7.22 20.84
N SER A 263 -11.78 8.39 21.50
CA SER A 263 -12.95 9.06 22.08
C SER A 263 -13.85 9.72 21.03
N GLN A 264 -13.40 9.87 19.79
CA GLN A 264 -14.15 10.47 18.67
C GLN A 264 -14.44 9.44 17.57
N ARG A 265 -15.08 8.31 17.94
CA ARG A 265 -15.47 7.23 17.02
C ARG A 265 -14.28 6.60 16.28
N HIS A 266 -13.16 6.40 16.97
CA HIS A 266 -11.94 5.83 16.37
C HIS A 266 -11.47 6.63 15.13
N ALA A 267 -11.46 7.97 15.27
CA ALA A 267 -11.04 8.87 14.20
C ALA A 267 -9.52 8.88 14.06
N GLY A 268 -9.00 8.81 12.84
CA GLY A 268 -7.62 9.15 12.54
C GLY A 268 -7.44 10.67 12.52
N ILE A 269 -6.29 11.16 12.98
CA ILE A 269 -6.01 12.59 13.12
C ILE A 269 -4.58 12.93 12.70
N ALA A 270 -4.39 14.16 12.21
CA ALA A 270 -3.06 14.76 12.01
C ALA A 270 -2.86 15.90 13.01
N LEU A 271 -2.03 15.68 14.04
CA LEU A 271 -1.60 16.70 14.99
C LEU A 271 -0.64 17.66 14.30
N VAL A 272 -0.67 18.97 14.61
CA VAL A 272 0.29 19.94 14.04
C VAL A 272 1.08 20.65 15.12
N TYR A 273 2.40 20.69 14.96
CA TYR A 273 3.30 21.41 15.84
C TYR A 273 4.01 22.53 15.08
N ARG A 274 4.12 23.71 15.71
CA ARG A 274 4.90 24.85 15.25
C ARG A 274 6.28 24.87 15.92
N THR A 275 7.33 25.22 15.17
CA THR A 275 8.69 25.42 15.68
C THR A 275 9.41 26.55 14.93
N SER A 276 10.39 27.20 15.55
CA SER A 276 11.29 28.16 14.88
C SER A 276 12.75 27.69 14.84
N ASP A 277 13.10 26.65 15.60
CA ASP A 277 14.46 26.19 15.87
C ASP A 277 14.66 24.67 15.63
N PHE A 278 13.58 23.92 15.38
CA PHE A 278 13.50 22.45 15.36
C PHE A 278 13.81 21.75 16.70
N LEU A 279 13.88 22.51 17.80
CA LEU A 279 14.15 22.00 19.16
C LEU A 279 12.93 22.21 20.08
N SER A 280 12.28 23.36 19.94
CA SER A 280 11.13 23.82 20.71
C SER A 280 9.87 23.70 19.86
N TYR A 281 8.87 22.95 20.35
CA TYR A 281 7.64 22.67 19.61
C TYR A 281 6.39 23.07 20.39
N GLU A 282 5.48 23.78 19.73
CA GLU A 282 4.18 24.20 20.24
C GLU A 282 3.08 23.43 19.51
N LEU A 283 2.28 22.63 20.24
CA LEU A 283 1.10 21.98 19.68
C LEU A 283 0.06 23.06 19.34
N LEU A 284 -0.30 23.18 18.07
CA LEU A 284 -1.34 24.13 17.65
C LEU A 284 -2.73 23.64 18.10
N PRO A 285 -3.66 24.55 18.46
CA PRO A 285 -5.00 24.16 18.86
C PRO A 285 -5.75 23.39 17.76
N GLY A 286 -6.28 22.21 18.11
CA GLY A 286 -7.01 21.35 17.17
C GLY A 286 -6.11 20.34 16.46
N VAL A 287 -6.42 20.07 15.19
CA VAL A 287 -5.75 19.13 14.29
C VAL A 287 -5.78 19.72 12.87
N LEU A 288 -4.87 19.30 11.99
CA LEU A 288 -4.91 19.70 10.56
C LEU A 288 -6.20 19.21 9.90
N HIS A 289 -6.57 17.96 10.21
CA HIS A 289 -7.78 17.28 9.79
C HIS A 289 -8.05 16.04 10.67
N SER A 290 -9.25 15.47 10.56
CA SER A 290 -9.61 14.18 11.16
C SER A 290 -10.77 13.50 10.42
N VAL A 291 -10.71 12.18 10.24
CA VAL A 291 -11.79 11.39 9.63
C VAL A 291 -12.21 10.26 10.58
N ALA A 292 -13.52 10.10 10.79
CA ALA A 292 -14.07 9.15 11.76
C ALA A 292 -14.03 7.69 11.26
N GLY A 293 -13.64 6.76 12.12
CA GLY A 293 -13.64 5.32 11.83
C GLY A 293 -12.46 4.81 10.99
N THR A 294 -11.45 5.65 10.71
CA THR A 294 -10.26 5.26 9.94
C THR A 294 -9.14 4.66 10.79
N GLY A 295 -9.28 4.65 12.12
CA GLY A 295 -8.26 4.14 13.03
C GLY A 295 -6.97 4.96 13.02
N MET A 296 -5.84 4.31 13.28
CA MET A 296 -4.54 4.99 13.42
C MET A 296 -4.00 5.48 12.06
N TRP A 297 -3.74 6.78 11.95
CA TRP A 297 -3.01 7.37 10.83
C TRP A 297 -1.50 7.23 11.05
N GLU A 298 -0.88 6.26 10.38
CA GLU A 298 0.57 6.15 10.22
C GLU A 298 1.05 7.01 9.03
N CYS A 299 2.36 7.28 8.99
CA CYS A 299 3.07 7.84 7.82
C CYS A 299 2.30 8.96 7.09
N VAL A 300 1.88 9.98 7.84
CA VAL A 300 1.22 11.16 7.26
C VAL A 300 2.17 11.83 6.26
N ASP A 301 1.61 12.40 5.19
CA ASP A 301 2.33 13.28 4.28
C ASP A 301 1.40 14.44 3.86
N PHE A 302 1.99 15.63 3.72
CA PHE A 302 1.25 16.87 3.47
C PHE A 302 2.06 17.79 2.57
N TYR A 303 1.53 18.09 1.38
CA TYR A 303 2.28 18.84 0.38
C TYR A 303 1.41 19.57 -0.66
N PRO A 304 1.92 20.65 -1.27
CA PRO A 304 1.23 21.37 -2.34
C PRO A 304 1.42 20.71 -3.73
N VAL A 305 0.42 20.88 -4.59
CA VAL A 305 0.42 20.53 -6.02
C VAL A 305 -0.13 21.69 -6.85
N SER A 306 0.42 21.86 -8.06
CA SER A 306 0.03 22.95 -8.97
C SER A 306 -1.24 22.60 -9.76
N THR A 307 -2.19 23.54 -9.84
CA THR A 307 -3.37 23.47 -10.72
C THR A 307 -3.13 24.08 -12.10
N GLU A 308 -1.92 24.59 -12.37
CA GLU A 308 -1.58 25.38 -13.56
C GLU A 308 -0.41 24.80 -14.36
N SER A 309 0.47 24.02 -13.72
CA SER A 309 1.70 23.49 -14.31
C SER A 309 1.93 22.01 -13.97
N ALA A 310 2.51 21.26 -14.90
CA ALA A 310 2.86 19.85 -14.71
C ALA A 310 4.20 19.68 -13.98
N THR A 311 4.41 20.44 -12.91
CA THR A 311 5.64 20.48 -12.10
C THR A 311 5.35 20.20 -10.63
N GLY A 312 6.31 19.60 -9.94
CA GLY A 312 6.26 19.50 -8.48
C GLY A 312 6.45 20.87 -7.83
N LEU A 313 5.80 21.07 -6.69
CA LEU A 313 6.01 22.23 -5.84
C LEU A 313 6.85 21.85 -4.61
N ASP A 314 7.69 22.79 -4.18
CA ASP A 314 8.36 22.71 -2.88
C ASP A 314 7.33 22.59 -1.75
N THR A 315 7.68 21.90 -0.67
CA THR A 315 6.76 21.63 0.45
C THR A 315 6.31 22.92 1.17
N SER A 316 7.07 24.02 1.06
CA SER A 316 6.74 25.34 1.59
C SER A 316 6.17 26.31 0.54
N ALA A 317 5.78 25.83 -0.65
CA ALA A 317 5.13 26.69 -1.65
C ALA A 317 3.82 27.28 -1.10
N ALA A 318 3.66 28.60 -1.21
CA ALA A 318 2.60 29.32 -0.55
C ALA A 318 1.19 28.87 -1.00
N ALA A 319 0.30 28.65 -0.03
CA ALA A 319 -1.12 28.43 -0.32
C ALA A 319 -1.77 29.67 -0.95
N GLY A 320 -2.60 29.46 -1.97
CA GLY A 320 -3.24 30.54 -2.72
C GLY A 320 -3.80 30.05 -4.06
N PRO A 321 -4.17 30.98 -4.98
CA PRO A 321 -4.50 30.65 -6.36
C PRO A 321 -3.38 29.83 -7.04
N GLY A 322 -3.75 28.90 -7.91
CA GLY A 322 -2.81 28.01 -8.59
C GLY A 322 -2.32 26.80 -7.77
N VAL A 323 -2.65 26.70 -6.47
CA VAL A 323 -2.13 25.68 -5.55
C VAL A 323 -3.24 24.94 -4.82
N LYS A 324 -3.21 23.60 -4.87
CA LYS A 324 -3.97 22.70 -3.99
C LYS A 324 -3.03 21.98 -3.03
N HIS A 325 -3.55 21.46 -1.93
CA HIS A 325 -2.79 20.69 -0.94
C HIS A 325 -3.33 19.26 -0.87
N VAL A 326 -2.43 18.29 -0.97
CA VAL A 326 -2.71 16.87 -0.76
C VAL A 326 -2.45 16.55 0.71
N LEU A 327 -3.43 15.95 1.37
CA LEU A 327 -3.24 15.28 2.65
C LEU A 327 -3.31 13.77 2.43
N LYS A 328 -2.33 13.04 2.97
CA LYS A 328 -2.22 11.59 2.88
C LYS A 328 -1.98 10.96 4.25
N ALA A 329 -2.56 9.79 4.47
CA ALA A 329 -2.26 8.92 5.61
C ALA A 329 -2.14 7.45 5.17
N SER A 330 -1.37 6.67 5.91
CA SER A 330 -1.37 5.21 5.87
C SER A 330 -2.28 4.71 7.00
N LEU A 331 -3.31 3.90 6.73
CA LEU A 331 -4.20 3.42 7.80
C LEU A 331 -3.66 2.13 8.44
N ASP A 332 -3.46 2.09 9.76
CA ASP A 332 -2.96 0.90 10.46
C ASP A 332 -3.93 -0.30 10.31
N ASP A 333 -5.23 -0.01 10.38
CA ASP A 333 -6.34 -0.95 10.40
C ASP A 333 -6.52 -1.75 9.09
N ASP A 334 -6.45 -1.08 7.94
CA ASP A 334 -6.79 -1.66 6.64
C ASP A 334 -5.58 -1.96 5.74
N ARG A 335 -4.43 -1.37 6.07
CA ARG A 335 -3.13 -1.50 5.38
C ARG A 335 -3.10 -0.99 3.94
N HIS A 336 -3.72 0.17 3.69
CA HIS A 336 -3.52 0.94 2.47
C HIS A 336 -3.21 2.43 2.72
N ASP A 337 -2.67 3.08 1.70
CA ASP A 337 -2.33 4.50 1.69
C ASP A 337 -3.38 5.31 0.92
N TYR A 338 -4.06 6.20 1.63
CA TYR A 338 -5.11 7.06 1.09
C TYR A 338 -4.67 8.51 1.04
N TYR A 339 -5.09 9.21 -0.02
CA TYR A 339 -4.94 10.65 -0.13
C TYR A 339 -6.28 11.31 -0.47
N ALA A 340 -6.39 12.59 -0.12
CA ALA A 340 -7.44 13.47 -0.63
C ALA A 340 -6.82 14.81 -1.04
N ILE A 341 -7.45 15.46 -2.01
CA ILE A 341 -7.06 16.78 -2.53
C ILE A 341 -7.94 17.82 -1.86
N GLY A 342 -7.36 18.95 -1.45
CA GLY A 342 -8.06 19.97 -0.71
C GLY A 342 -7.35 21.31 -0.69
N THR A 343 -7.85 22.21 0.15
CA THR A 343 -7.38 23.58 0.28
C THR A 343 -6.88 23.82 1.71
N TYR A 344 -5.70 24.41 1.86
CA TYR A 344 -5.09 24.72 3.17
C TYR A 344 -5.16 26.22 3.47
N GLU A 345 -5.59 26.56 4.68
CA GLU A 345 -5.51 27.92 5.23
C GLU A 345 -4.52 27.94 6.39
N ALA A 346 -3.35 28.54 6.15
CA ALA A 346 -2.29 28.64 7.15
C ALA A 346 -2.70 29.50 8.36
N ALA A 347 -3.54 30.52 8.18
CA ALA A 347 -3.99 31.41 9.25
C ALA A 347 -4.88 30.70 10.30
N THR A 348 -5.63 29.67 9.91
CA THR A 348 -6.47 28.85 10.80
C THR A 348 -5.87 27.48 11.10
N ASN A 349 -4.81 27.09 10.38
CA ASN A 349 -4.24 25.75 10.35
C ASN A 349 -5.24 24.64 9.92
N ALA A 350 -6.30 25.01 9.20
CA ALA A 350 -7.28 24.06 8.68
C ALA A 350 -6.93 23.62 7.26
N TRP A 351 -6.98 22.32 7.00
CA TRP A 351 -7.11 21.79 5.65
C TRP A 351 -8.55 21.30 5.44
N VAL A 352 -9.09 21.52 4.25
CA VAL A 352 -10.47 21.14 3.90
C VAL A 352 -10.44 20.32 2.60
N PRO A 353 -11.00 19.09 2.57
CA PRO A 353 -11.09 18.29 1.35
C PRO A 353 -11.99 18.97 0.33
N ASP A 354 -11.63 18.88 -0.96
CA ASP A 354 -12.48 19.35 -2.06
C ASP A 354 -13.70 18.45 -2.28
N ASP A 355 -13.62 17.18 -1.83
CA ASP A 355 -14.70 16.18 -1.86
C ASP A 355 -14.74 15.39 -0.53
N PRO A 356 -15.64 15.75 0.41
CA PRO A 356 -15.80 15.04 1.68
C PRO A 356 -16.31 13.59 1.58
N GLU A 357 -16.83 13.16 0.42
CA GLU A 357 -17.17 11.74 0.20
C GLU A 357 -15.95 10.91 -0.23
N LYS A 358 -14.83 11.58 -0.59
CA LYS A 358 -13.53 10.96 -0.94
C LYS A 358 -12.40 11.44 -0.04
N ASP A 359 -12.71 11.67 1.23
CA ASP A 359 -11.77 12.13 2.25
C ASP A 359 -10.69 11.07 2.59
N VAL A 360 -9.66 11.48 3.35
CA VAL A 360 -8.51 10.65 3.73
C VAL A 360 -8.99 9.39 4.48
N GLY A 361 -8.67 8.22 3.91
CA GLY A 361 -9.05 6.92 4.46
C GLY A 361 -10.36 6.34 3.93
N ILE A 362 -11.16 7.11 3.17
CA ILE A 362 -12.43 6.66 2.56
C ILE A 362 -12.50 6.88 1.04
N GLY A 363 -11.65 7.75 0.48
CA GLY A 363 -11.60 8.08 -0.93
C GLY A 363 -10.50 7.40 -1.74
N LEU A 364 -9.60 8.21 -2.29
CA LEU A 364 -8.60 7.76 -3.26
C LEU A 364 -7.37 7.16 -2.59
N ARG A 365 -6.70 6.26 -3.32
CA ARG A 365 -5.41 5.66 -2.94
C ARG A 365 -4.37 6.01 -3.99
N TYR A 366 -3.09 6.06 -3.61
CA TYR A 366 -2.02 6.09 -4.61
C TYR A 366 -2.00 4.80 -5.43
N ASP A 367 -2.19 3.67 -4.77
CA ASP A 367 -2.12 2.36 -5.40
C ASP A 367 -3.18 1.44 -4.79
N TYR A 368 -3.79 0.60 -5.62
CA TYR A 368 -4.90 -0.28 -5.22
C TYR A 368 -4.46 -1.74 -4.97
N GLY A 369 -3.15 -1.99 -4.98
CA GLY A 369 -2.51 -3.26 -4.67
C GLY A 369 -1.74 -3.26 -3.33
N MET A 370 -0.58 -3.92 -3.32
CA MET A 370 0.33 -4.03 -2.18
C MET A 370 1.27 -2.83 -2.10
N PHE A 371 0.86 -1.78 -1.40
CA PHE A 371 1.58 -0.51 -1.31
C PHE A 371 1.24 0.19 0.01
N TYR A 372 2.26 0.61 0.77
CA TYR A 372 2.04 1.19 2.11
C TYR A 372 3.18 2.12 2.55
N ALA A 373 2.98 2.83 3.68
CA ALA A 373 3.96 3.68 4.37
C ALA A 373 4.64 4.74 3.47
N SER A 374 3.95 5.17 2.42
CA SER A 374 4.54 6.00 1.37
C SER A 374 4.83 7.43 1.81
N LYS A 375 5.83 8.04 1.17
CA LYS A 375 6.31 9.38 1.51
C LYS A 375 6.84 10.07 0.26
N THR A 376 6.54 11.36 0.11
CA THR A 376 7.06 12.19 -0.97
C THR A 376 8.26 13.03 -0.54
N PHE A 377 9.08 13.42 -1.51
CA PHE A 377 10.01 14.54 -1.38
C PHE A 377 9.94 15.43 -2.64
N TYR A 378 10.39 16.68 -2.51
CA TYR A 378 10.58 17.56 -3.66
C TYR A 378 11.99 17.38 -4.25
N ASP A 379 12.07 17.06 -5.53
CA ASP A 379 13.29 17.03 -6.33
C ASP A 379 13.50 18.44 -6.93
N PRO A 380 14.44 19.24 -6.41
CA PRO A 380 14.69 20.60 -6.88
C PRO A 380 15.47 20.63 -8.20
N VAL A 381 16.10 19.53 -8.61
CA VAL A 381 16.92 19.45 -9.83
C VAL A 381 16.02 19.33 -11.06
N LYS A 382 15.03 18.44 -10.99
CA LYS A 382 14.05 18.21 -12.07
C LYS A 382 12.67 18.81 -11.77
N GLN A 383 12.57 19.63 -10.73
CA GLN A 383 11.36 20.36 -10.30
C GLN A 383 10.11 19.47 -10.22
N ARG A 384 10.25 18.26 -9.65
CA ARG A 384 9.22 17.21 -9.59
C ARG A 384 8.98 16.76 -8.15
N ARG A 385 7.77 16.31 -7.82
CA ARG A 385 7.52 15.63 -6.53
C ARG A 385 7.62 14.14 -6.77
N VAL A 386 8.44 13.46 -5.98
CA VAL A 386 8.73 12.03 -6.12
C VAL A 386 8.19 11.28 -4.92
N LEU A 387 7.34 10.29 -5.18
CA LEU A 387 6.72 9.37 -4.24
C LEU A 387 7.48 8.06 -4.19
N TRP A 388 7.66 7.55 -2.98
CA TRP A 388 8.13 6.20 -2.68
C TRP A 388 7.09 5.48 -1.84
N GLY A 389 6.85 4.20 -2.12
CA GLY A 389 6.00 3.33 -1.29
C GLY A 389 6.68 2.00 -0.98
N TRP A 390 6.52 1.54 0.26
CA TRP A 390 6.97 0.23 0.71
C TRP A 390 6.02 -0.88 0.22
N ILE A 391 6.60 -1.97 -0.29
CA ILE A 391 5.86 -3.14 -0.78
C ILE A 391 6.11 -4.30 0.19
N GLY A 392 5.07 -4.70 0.92
CA GLY A 392 5.07 -5.89 1.77
C GLY A 392 5.20 -7.20 0.98
N GLU A 393 5.63 -8.25 1.66
CA GLU A 393 5.61 -9.62 1.10
C GLU A 393 4.24 -10.28 1.31
N THR A 394 3.69 -10.94 0.29
CA THR A 394 2.44 -11.71 0.36
C THR A 394 2.66 -13.18 0.73
N ASP A 395 3.90 -13.67 0.80
CA ASP A 395 4.25 -15.04 1.22
C ASP A 395 4.23 -15.26 2.75
N SER A 396 4.64 -16.46 3.20
CA SER A 396 4.74 -16.77 4.63
C SER A 396 5.98 -16.18 5.32
N GLU A 397 5.87 -15.79 6.59
CA GLU A 397 6.99 -15.38 7.47
C GLU A 397 8.13 -16.43 7.50
N ARG A 398 7.78 -17.72 7.38
CA ARG A 398 8.75 -18.82 7.26
C ARG A 398 9.54 -18.75 5.95
N THR A 399 8.91 -18.29 4.87
CA THR A 399 9.55 -18.10 3.56
C THR A 399 10.51 -16.90 3.61
N ASP A 400 10.12 -15.78 4.24
CA ASP A 400 11.03 -14.64 4.53
C ASP A 400 12.28 -15.06 5.29
N LEU A 401 12.10 -15.75 6.43
CA LEU A 401 13.19 -16.25 7.26
C LEU A 401 14.09 -17.25 6.52
N ARG A 402 13.57 -17.92 5.47
CA ARG A 402 14.33 -18.87 4.65
C ARG A 402 15.03 -18.22 3.45
N LYS A 403 14.44 -17.21 2.81
CA LYS A 403 15.08 -16.42 1.73
C LYS A 403 16.06 -15.37 2.28
N GLY A 404 15.92 -14.98 3.55
CA GLY A 404 16.85 -14.12 4.28
C GLY A 404 16.63 -12.62 4.06
N TRP A 405 15.54 -12.23 3.42
CA TRP A 405 15.13 -10.86 3.13
C TRP A 405 13.60 -10.78 3.07
N ALA A 406 13.04 -9.59 3.20
CA ALA A 406 11.61 -9.34 3.02
C ALA A 406 11.40 -7.88 2.59
N SER A 407 10.47 -7.66 1.67
CA SER A 407 10.03 -6.37 1.14
C SER A 407 10.91 -5.70 0.09
N LEU A 408 10.25 -4.84 -0.67
CA LEU A 408 10.78 -4.00 -1.75
C LEU A 408 10.29 -2.56 -1.53
N GLN A 409 10.88 -1.59 -2.24
CA GLN A 409 10.19 -0.34 -2.57
C GLN A 409 9.52 -0.51 -3.93
N THR A 410 8.53 0.32 -4.20
CA THR A 410 8.17 0.69 -5.56
C THR A 410 9.37 1.33 -6.27
N LEU A 411 9.37 1.29 -7.59
CA LEU A 411 10.12 2.28 -8.37
C LEU A 411 9.60 3.69 -8.04
N PRO A 412 10.48 4.71 -8.00
CA PRO A 412 10.06 6.04 -7.61
C PRO A 412 9.09 6.64 -8.63
N ARG A 413 7.99 7.24 -8.15
CA ARG A 413 6.91 7.75 -9.01
C ARG A 413 6.85 9.28 -8.96
N THR A 414 6.81 9.96 -10.10
CA THR A 414 6.45 11.39 -10.13
C THR A 414 4.98 11.58 -9.80
N VAL A 415 4.63 12.53 -8.94
CA VAL A 415 3.24 12.85 -8.58
C VAL A 415 2.86 14.25 -9.03
N LEU A 416 1.74 14.34 -9.75
CA LEU A 416 1.12 15.59 -10.20
C LEU A 416 -0.41 15.53 -10.03
N LEU A 417 -1.08 16.69 -10.03
CA LEU A 417 -2.53 16.76 -10.17
C LEU A 417 -2.95 16.42 -11.61
N ASP A 418 -4.00 15.63 -11.79
CA ASP A 418 -4.58 15.41 -13.11
C ASP A 418 -5.40 16.63 -13.54
N HIS A 419 -4.81 17.49 -14.38
CA HIS A 419 -5.48 18.68 -14.89
C HIS A 419 -6.67 18.38 -15.83
N LYS A 420 -6.84 17.13 -16.30
CA LYS A 420 -8.01 16.74 -17.12
C LYS A 420 -9.23 16.38 -16.26
N THR A 421 -9.03 15.88 -15.04
CA THR A 421 -10.12 15.47 -14.14
C THR A 421 -10.32 16.41 -12.95
N GLY A 422 -9.28 17.16 -12.57
CA GLY A 422 -9.24 18.05 -11.41
C GLY A 422 -9.41 17.36 -10.05
N SER A 423 -9.50 16.02 -10.01
CA SER A 423 -10.06 15.27 -8.88
C SER A 423 -9.28 14.01 -8.49
N ASN A 424 -8.21 13.67 -9.22
CA ASN A 424 -7.23 12.65 -8.84
C ASN A 424 -5.81 13.15 -9.09
N LEU A 425 -4.84 12.51 -8.46
CA LEU A 425 -3.43 12.61 -8.84
C LEU A 425 -3.12 11.64 -9.99
N ILE A 426 -2.05 11.91 -10.72
CA ILE A 426 -1.39 10.97 -11.64
C ILE A 426 -0.02 10.58 -11.09
N GLN A 427 0.36 9.32 -11.32
CA GLN A 427 1.65 8.74 -10.93
C GLN A 427 2.32 8.06 -12.13
N TRP A 428 3.60 8.36 -12.36
CA TRP A 428 4.39 7.68 -13.39
C TRP A 428 5.77 7.31 -12.86
N PRO A 429 6.35 6.15 -13.21
CA PRO A 429 7.75 5.83 -12.89
C PRO A 429 8.67 6.93 -13.41
N VAL A 430 9.66 7.35 -12.61
CA VAL A 430 10.63 8.36 -13.03
C VAL A 430 11.32 7.96 -14.34
N ASP A 431 11.43 8.90 -15.28
CA ASP A 431 11.94 8.67 -16.65
C ASP A 431 13.36 8.06 -16.65
N ASP A 432 14.10 8.27 -15.57
CA ASP A 432 15.39 7.67 -15.28
C ASP A 432 15.39 6.13 -15.38
N VAL A 433 14.27 5.45 -15.06
CA VAL A 433 14.14 3.99 -15.17
C VAL A 433 14.24 3.51 -16.63
N GLU A 434 13.95 4.38 -17.59
CA GLU A 434 13.96 4.06 -19.01
C GLU A 434 15.39 3.85 -19.55
N THR A 435 16.42 4.25 -18.78
CA THR A 435 17.85 3.93 -19.07
C THR A 435 18.16 2.44 -19.00
N LEU A 436 17.36 1.65 -18.27
CA LEU A 436 17.52 0.19 -18.16
C LEU A 436 16.95 -0.57 -19.37
N ARG A 437 16.19 0.09 -20.25
CA ARG A 437 15.56 -0.57 -21.41
C ARG A 437 16.60 -1.01 -22.42
N SER A 438 16.61 -2.30 -22.73
CA SER A 438 17.53 -2.94 -23.67
C SER A 438 16.76 -3.78 -24.70
N GLY A 439 17.03 -3.52 -25.98
CA GLY A 439 16.20 -4.04 -27.08
C GLY A 439 14.74 -3.57 -27.02
N SER A 440 13.96 -3.87 -28.06
CA SER A 440 12.50 -3.75 -27.98
C SER A 440 11.81 -4.61 -29.01
N GLN A 441 10.65 -5.17 -28.67
CA GLN A 441 9.71 -5.72 -29.62
C GLN A 441 8.45 -4.85 -29.70
N GLU A 442 7.87 -4.78 -30.90
CA GLU A 442 6.67 -4.01 -31.19
C GLU A 442 5.64 -4.88 -31.90
N PHE A 443 4.41 -4.86 -31.39
CA PHE A 443 3.25 -5.52 -31.97
C PHE A 443 2.19 -4.45 -32.24
N SER A 444 1.57 -4.47 -33.41
CA SER A 444 0.62 -3.44 -33.85
C SER A 444 -0.64 -4.07 -34.44
N ASN A 445 -1.80 -3.55 -34.04
CA ASN A 445 -3.13 -4.00 -34.45
C ASN A 445 -3.37 -5.52 -34.28
N VAL A 446 -2.88 -6.10 -33.18
CA VAL A 446 -3.10 -7.52 -32.87
C VAL A 446 -4.55 -7.72 -32.44
N SER A 447 -5.32 -8.46 -33.23
CA SER A 447 -6.69 -8.84 -32.89
C SER A 447 -6.70 -9.91 -31.79
N ILE A 448 -7.55 -9.72 -30.79
CA ILE A 448 -7.74 -10.60 -29.63
C ILE A 448 -9.25 -10.95 -29.56
N PRO A 449 -9.71 -11.98 -30.30
CA PRO A 449 -11.13 -12.35 -30.33
C PRO A 449 -11.69 -12.76 -28.97
N ALA A 450 -13.01 -12.69 -28.81
CA ALA A 450 -13.71 -13.08 -27.58
C ALA A 450 -13.43 -14.55 -27.18
N GLY A 451 -12.86 -14.75 -25.99
CA GLY A 451 -12.46 -16.06 -25.48
C GLY A 451 -11.10 -16.57 -25.95
N SER A 452 -10.18 -15.69 -26.37
CA SER A 452 -8.85 -16.05 -26.89
C SER A 452 -7.69 -15.61 -25.99
N VAL A 453 -6.57 -16.31 -26.16
CA VAL A 453 -5.25 -15.95 -25.63
C VAL A 453 -4.26 -15.98 -26.80
N VAL A 454 -3.37 -14.99 -26.89
CA VAL A 454 -2.41 -14.81 -27.99
C VAL A 454 -1.01 -14.68 -27.40
N PRO A 455 -0.08 -15.62 -27.65
CA PRO A 455 1.29 -15.56 -27.14
C PRO A 455 2.09 -14.43 -27.79
N LEU A 456 3.05 -13.88 -27.03
CA LEU A 456 3.99 -12.86 -27.49
C LEU A 456 5.42 -13.39 -27.33
N ASP A 457 6.13 -13.57 -28.46
CA ASP A 457 7.48 -14.16 -28.49
C ASP A 457 8.58 -13.17 -28.09
N VAL A 458 8.51 -12.69 -26.85
CA VAL A 458 9.45 -11.70 -26.28
C VAL A 458 10.72 -12.33 -25.69
N GLY A 459 10.89 -13.64 -25.82
CA GLY A 459 11.88 -14.41 -25.09
C GLY A 459 11.49 -14.60 -23.62
N THR A 460 12.42 -14.34 -22.70
CA THR A 460 12.16 -14.44 -21.25
C THR A 460 11.37 -13.22 -20.76
N ALA A 461 10.20 -13.43 -20.13
CA ALA A 461 9.31 -12.34 -19.72
C ALA A 461 9.36 -11.99 -18.21
N THR A 462 10.50 -12.14 -17.55
CA THR A 462 10.63 -11.91 -16.08
C THR A 462 11.21 -10.55 -15.68
N GLN A 463 11.73 -9.77 -16.64
CA GLN A 463 12.38 -8.48 -16.46
C GLN A 463 12.00 -7.57 -17.64
N VAL A 464 10.79 -7.00 -17.64
CA VAL A 464 10.27 -6.27 -18.81
C VAL A 464 9.51 -4.99 -18.44
N ASP A 465 9.61 -4.00 -19.30
CA ASP A 465 8.74 -2.82 -19.34
C ASP A 465 7.82 -2.95 -20.57
N ILE A 466 6.52 -2.84 -20.35
CA ILE A 466 5.47 -3.07 -21.35
C ILE A 466 4.60 -1.83 -21.41
N VAL A 467 4.39 -1.27 -22.61
CA VAL A 467 3.41 -0.20 -22.85
C VAL A 467 2.42 -0.68 -23.91
N ALA A 468 1.13 -0.67 -23.59
CA ALA A 468 0.06 -1.22 -24.43
C ALA A 468 -1.12 -0.25 -24.55
N GLU A 469 -1.69 -0.15 -25.76
CA GLU A 469 -2.97 0.50 -26.02
C GLU A 469 -4.00 -0.50 -26.57
N PHE A 470 -5.20 -0.47 -26.00
CA PHE A 470 -6.33 -1.31 -26.40
C PHE A 470 -7.42 -0.50 -27.11
N GLY A 471 -7.91 -1.05 -28.22
CA GLY A 471 -9.09 -0.60 -28.93
C GLY A 471 -10.23 -1.61 -28.78
N VAL A 472 -11.43 -1.11 -28.49
CA VAL A 472 -12.69 -1.87 -28.51
C VAL A 472 -13.67 -1.11 -29.39
N ASN A 473 -14.47 -1.83 -30.19
CA ASN A 473 -15.42 -1.19 -31.10
C ASN A 473 -16.55 -0.53 -30.31
N LYS A 474 -16.68 0.81 -30.41
CA LYS A 474 -17.71 1.60 -29.73
C LYS A 474 -19.14 1.13 -30.05
N SER A 475 -19.43 0.60 -31.25
CA SER A 475 -20.77 0.09 -31.56
C SER A 475 -21.07 -1.25 -30.89
N ALA A 476 -20.06 -2.13 -30.72
CA ALA A 476 -20.20 -3.38 -29.98
C ALA A 476 -20.37 -3.09 -28.48
N LEU A 477 -19.54 -2.19 -27.94
CA LEU A 477 -19.61 -1.71 -26.55
C LEU A 477 -20.98 -1.08 -26.22
N ALA A 478 -21.54 -0.27 -27.13
CA ALA A 478 -22.87 0.33 -26.97
C ALA A 478 -24.04 -0.66 -27.19
N GLY A 479 -23.83 -1.71 -27.99
CA GLY A 479 -24.80 -2.78 -28.25
C GLY A 479 -24.84 -3.87 -27.18
N ALA A 480 -23.80 -4.00 -26.37
CA ALA A 480 -23.72 -4.97 -25.29
C ALA A 480 -24.77 -4.70 -24.20
N VAL A 481 -25.66 -5.67 -23.99
CA VAL A 481 -26.56 -5.72 -22.85
C VAL A 481 -25.88 -6.56 -21.77
N ASP A 482 -25.15 -5.90 -20.89
CA ASP A 482 -24.65 -6.47 -19.64
C ASP A 482 -25.20 -5.67 -18.46
N ALA A 483 -25.47 -6.35 -17.35
CA ALA A 483 -26.19 -5.80 -16.20
C ALA A 483 -25.48 -6.17 -14.89
N VAL A 484 -24.15 -6.15 -14.87
CA VAL A 484 -23.32 -6.42 -13.69
C VAL A 484 -23.36 -5.23 -12.72
N VAL A 485 -24.50 -5.05 -12.07
CA VAL A 485 -24.66 -4.10 -10.96
C VAL A 485 -23.73 -4.51 -9.82
N GLY A 486 -22.71 -3.69 -9.53
CA GLY A 486 -21.79 -3.91 -8.42
C GLY A 486 -20.57 -4.80 -8.72
N TYR A 487 -20.05 -4.81 -9.95
CA TYR A 487 -18.74 -5.40 -10.21
C TYR A 487 -17.65 -4.76 -9.35
N ASN A 488 -16.79 -5.59 -8.76
CA ASN A 488 -15.59 -5.18 -8.06
C ASN A 488 -14.50 -6.22 -8.37
N CYS A 489 -13.29 -5.77 -8.71
CA CYS A 489 -12.15 -6.64 -8.99
C CYS A 489 -11.99 -7.72 -7.91
N SER A 490 -12.02 -7.33 -6.62
CA SER A 490 -11.76 -8.22 -5.48
C SER A 490 -12.79 -9.33 -5.25
N THR A 491 -13.99 -9.22 -5.83
CA THR A 491 -15.06 -10.23 -5.74
C THR A 491 -15.45 -10.83 -7.09
N SER A 492 -14.75 -10.46 -8.17
CA SER A 492 -15.10 -10.79 -9.56
C SER A 492 -14.86 -12.24 -9.99
N GLY A 493 -14.01 -12.98 -9.27
CA GLY A 493 -13.44 -14.24 -9.76
C GLY A 493 -12.25 -14.07 -10.72
N GLY A 494 -11.73 -12.85 -10.87
CA GLY A 494 -10.50 -12.56 -11.61
C GLY A 494 -10.63 -12.76 -13.12
N ALA A 495 -9.54 -13.12 -13.78
CA ALA A 495 -9.47 -13.35 -15.22
C ALA A 495 -10.34 -14.54 -15.69
N ALA A 496 -10.75 -15.43 -14.78
CA ALA A 496 -11.69 -16.52 -15.06
C ALA A 496 -13.17 -16.06 -15.06
N GLY A 497 -13.49 -14.93 -14.42
CA GLY A 497 -14.84 -14.36 -14.31
C GLY A 497 -15.32 -13.70 -15.61
N ARG A 498 -15.75 -14.51 -16.59
CA ARG A 498 -16.21 -14.02 -17.91
C ARG A 498 -17.47 -13.14 -17.81
N GLY A 499 -17.41 -11.94 -18.37
CA GLY A 499 -18.57 -11.07 -18.64
C GLY A 499 -18.73 -10.77 -20.13
N VAL A 500 -19.70 -9.94 -20.50
CA VAL A 500 -19.91 -9.55 -21.91
C VAL A 500 -18.79 -8.61 -22.37
N LEU A 501 -18.29 -7.75 -21.47
CA LEU A 501 -17.37 -6.64 -21.76
C LEU A 501 -15.96 -6.80 -21.14
N GLY A 502 -15.60 -8.00 -20.70
CA GLY A 502 -14.29 -8.30 -20.13
C GLY A 502 -14.26 -9.66 -19.45
N PRO A 503 -13.13 -10.05 -18.82
CA PRO A 503 -11.88 -9.30 -18.71
C PRO A 503 -10.98 -9.43 -19.95
N PHE A 504 -10.18 -8.40 -20.25
CA PHE A 504 -9.17 -8.42 -21.32
C PHE A 504 -7.92 -7.61 -20.96
N GLY A 505 -6.75 -8.02 -21.45
CA GLY A 505 -5.47 -7.36 -21.12
C GLY A 505 -4.26 -8.24 -21.40
N LEU A 506 -3.34 -8.31 -20.45
CA LEU A 506 -2.13 -9.14 -20.51
C LEU A 506 -2.09 -10.20 -19.42
N LEU A 507 -1.47 -11.34 -19.73
CA LEU A 507 -1.02 -12.34 -18.77
C LEU A 507 0.50 -12.22 -18.65
N VAL A 508 0.98 -11.78 -17.49
CA VAL A 508 2.41 -11.60 -17.16
C VAL A 508 2.86 -12.70 -16.20
N LEU A 509 4.15 -13.06 -16.25
CA LEU A 509 4.73 -14.13 -15.44
C LEU A 509 3.89 -15.41 -15.51
N ALA A 510 3.56 -15.80 -16.74
CA ALA A 510 2.83 -17.02 -17.06
C ALA A 510 3.79 -18.11 -17.54
N ASP A 511 3.38 -19.38 -17.48
CA ASP A 511 4.08 -20.50 -18.12
C ASP A 511 3.44 -20.91 -19.47
N ASP A 512 4.05 -21.89 -20.15
CA ASP A 512 3.67 -22.29 -21.53
C ASP A 512 2.28 -22.95 -21.63
N ASP A 513 1.77 -23.55 -20.55
CA ASP A 513 0.44 -24.18 -20.48
C ASP A 513 -0.60 -23.35 -19.69
N LEU A 514 -0.22 -22.16 -19.22
CA LEU A 514 -1.03 -21.26 -18.38
C LEU A 514 -1.51 -21.90 -17.08
N SER A 515 -0.73 -22.83 -16.50
CA SER A 515 -0.97 -23.33 -15.14
C SER A 515 -0.76 -22.18 -14.13
N GLU A 516 0.37 -21.49 -14.26
CA GLU A 516 0.68 -20.25 -13.55
C GLU A 516 0.50 -19.04 -14.48
N GLN A 517 -0.12 -17.97 -13.98
CA GLN A 517 -0.27 -16.68 -14.68
C GLN A 517 -0.77 -15.58 -13.73
N THR A 518 -0.25 -14.37 -13.87
CA THR A 518 -0.82 -13.16 -13.25
C THR A 518 -1.49 -12.32 -14.33
N ALA A 519 -2.77 -11.98 -14.17
CA ALA A 519 -3.50 -11.23 -15.19
C ALA A 519 -3.63 -9.75 -14.83
N VAL A 520 -3.24 -8.86 -15.76
CA VAL A 520 -3.38 -7.40 -15.65
C VAL A 520 -4.39 -6.97 -16.71
N TYR A 521 -5.57 -6.50 -16.29
CA TYR A 521 -6.72 -6.43 -17.21
C TYR A 521 -7.65 -5.24 -16.97
N PHE A 522 -8.37 -4.88 -18.04
CA PHE A 522 -9.52 -4.00 -18.05
C PHE A 522 -10.83 -4.79 -18.08
N TYR A 523 -11.86 -4.21 -17.50
CA TYR A 523 -13.24 -4.71 -17.54
C TYR A 523 -14.19 -3.52 -17.59
N PHE A 524 -15.05 -3.42 -18.60
CA PHE A 524 -16.07 -2.37 -18.62
C PHE A 524 -17.34 -2.83 -17.91
N VAL A 525 -17.96 -1.94 -17.14
CA VAL A 525 -19.27 -2.16 -16.52
C VAL A 525 -20.24 -1.15 -17.11
N ARG A 526 -21.43 -1.62 -17.51
CA ARG A 526 -22.50 -0.76 -17.96
C ARG A 526 -23.49 -0.50 -16.83
N SER A 527 -23.67 0.78 -16.50
CA SER A 527 -24.63 1.25 -15.51
C SER A 527 -26.06 1.24 -16.05
N SER A 528 -27.05 1.26 -15.17
CA SER A 528 -28.48 1.29 -15.52
C SER A 528 -28.95 2.58 -16.21
N ASP A 529 -28.19 3.68 -16.07
CA ASP A 529 -28.37 4.93 -16.83
C ASP A 529 -27.76 4.88 -18.25
N GLY A 530 -27.09 3.77 -18.59
CA GLY A 530 -26.41 3.57 -19.87
C GLY A 530 -24.96 4.07 -19.92
N SER A 531 -24.46 4.70 -18.84
CA SER A 531 -23.05 5.08 -18.71
C SER A 531 -22.15 3.83 -18.62
N ILE A 532 -20.85 4.01 -18.90
CA ILE A 532 -19.86 2.93 -18.87
C ILE A 532 -18.71 3.35 -17.97
N SER A 533 -18.44 2.56 -16.94
CA SER A 533 -17.24 2.69 -16.12
C SER A 533 -16.19 1.69 -16.58
N THR A 534 -14.91 2.02 -16.40
CA THR A 534 -13.79 1.12 -16.65
C THR A 534 -13.18 0.71 -15.32
N HIS A 535 -13.12 -0.59 -15.06
CA HIS A 535 -12.30 -1.14 -13.99
C HIS A 535 -10.94 -1.58 -14.53
N PHE A 536 -9.91 -1.38 -13.72
CA PHE A 536 -8.57 -1.90 -13.94
C PHE A 536 -8.19 -2.80 -12.76
N CYS A 537 -7.73 -4.02 -13.04
CA CYS A 537 -7.55 -5.07 -12.05
C CYS A 537 -6.23 -5.84 -12.24
N HIS A 538 -5.67 -6.35 -11.14
CA HIS A 538 -4.68 -7.44 -11.12
C HIS A 538 -5.33 -8.69 -10.52
N ASP A 539 -5.20 -9.85 -11.17
CA ASP A 539 -5.60 -11.15 -10.63
C ASP A 539 -4.37 -12.04 -10.39
N GLU A 540 -4.14 -12.34 -9.11
CA GLU A 540 -3.06 -13.18 -8.60
C GLU A 540 -3.53 -14.61 -8.28
N LEU A 541 -4.81 -14.94 -8.44
CA LEU A 541 -5.40 -16.22 -7.96
C LEU A 541 -4.74 -17.46 -8.57
N ARG A 542 -4.16 -17.34 -9.76
CA ARG A 542 -3.33 -18.35 -10.43
C ARG A 542 -1.87 -17.94 -10.64
N SER A 543 -1.36 -16.95 -9.90
CA SER A 543 0.03 -16.45 -10.04
C SER A 543 1.14 -17.44 -9.66
N SER A 544 0.78 -18.61 -9.13
CA SER A 544 1.70 -19.60 -8.54
C SER A 544 0.92 -20.83 -8.07
N GLU A 545 1.53 -22.02 -8.10
CA GLU A 545 1.02 -23.25 -7.47
C GLU A 545 1.25 -23.29 -5.93
N ALA A 546 1.97 -22.34 -5.34
CA ALA A 546 2.23 -22.34 -3.91
C ALA A 546 0.98 -22.07 -3.05
N ALA A 547 0.91 -22.73 -1.89
CA ALA A 547 -0.20 -22.64 -0.93
C ALA A 547 0.13 -21.85 0.35
N ASP A 548 1.40 -21.53 0.59
CA ASP A 548 1.87 -20.65 1.68
C ASP A 548 2.17 -19.22 1.20
N ILE A 549 1.32 -18.73 0.29
CA ILE A 549 1.28 -17.35 -0.20
C ILE A 549 -0.17 -16.83 -0.27
N VAL A 550 -0.36 -15.54 -0.03
CA VAL A 550 -1.66 -14.87 -0.19
C VAL A 550 -1.81 -14.41 -1.63
N LYS A 551 -2.90 -14.84 -2.29
CA LYS A 551 -3.28 -14.46 -3.65
C LYS A 551 -4.58 -13.66 -3.57
N ARG A 552 -4.70 -12.54 -4.29
CA ARG A 552 -5.91 -11.72 -4.32
C ARG A 552 -6.27 -11.30 -5.75
N VAL A 553 -7.42 -10.65 -5.90
CA VAL A 553 -7.68 -9.78 -7.05
C VAL A 553 -7.70 -8.34 -6.52
N TYR A 554 -6.76 -7.53 -6.99
CA TYR A 554 -6.67 -6.10 -6.68
C TYR A 554 -7.31 -5.29 -7.81
N GLY A 555 -7.63 -4.03 -7.53
CA GLY A 555 -8.05 -3.07 -8.56
C GLY A 555 -9.11 -2.09 -8.13
N SER A 556 -9.48 -1.22 -9.06
CA SER A 556 -10.36 -0.07 -8.84
C SER A 556 -10.99 0.37 -10.15
N LEU A 557 -11.79 1.44 -10.09
CA LEU A 557 -12.12 2.23 -11.26
C LEU A 557 -10.88 2.94 -11.82
N VAL A 558 -10.90 3.22 -13.11
CA VAL A 558 -9.97 4.13 -13.78
C VAL A 558 -10.75 5.14 -14.62
N PRO A 559 -10.55 6.47 -14.44
CA PRO A 559 -11.17 7.47 -15.30
C PRO A 559 -10.61 7.34 -16.73
N VAL A 560 -11.48 7.10 -17.71
CA VAL A 560 -11.17 7.10 -19.14
C VAL A 560 -12.03 8.21 -19.75
N LEU A 561 -11.40 9.22 -20.37
CA LEU A 561 -12.11 10.39 -20.88
C LEU A 561 -12.50 10.24 -22.35
N ASP A 562 -13.47 11.05 -22.78
CA ASP A 562 -14.01 10.96 -24.14
C ASP A 562 -12.94 11.19 -25.21
N GLY A 563 -12.71 10.16 -26.02
CA GLY A 563 -11.71 10.15 -27.09
C GLY A 563 -10.36 9.53 -26.72
N GLU A 564 -10.09 9.28 -25.44
CA GLU A 564 -8.89 8.55 -25.02
C GLU A 564 -8.96 7.06 -25.44
N THR A 565 -7.79 6.46 -25.70
CA THR A 565 -7.61 5.01 -25.77
C THR A 565 -7.47 4.42 -24.37
N LEU A 566 -7.79 3.13 -24.23
CA LEU A 566 -7.33 2.37 -23.07
C LEU A 566 -5.82 2.19 -23.19
N SER A 567 -5.08 2.56 -22.16
CA SER A 567 -3.62 2.54 -22.11
C SER A 567 -3.14 2.00 -20.76
N VAL A 568 -2.11 1.17 -20.79
CA VAL A 568 -1.46 0.63 -19.59
C VAL A 568 0.05 0.54 -19.80
N ARG A 569 0.83 0.92 -18.79
CA ARG A 569 2.23 0.51 -18.63
C ARG A 569 2.30 -0.58 -17.56
N ILE A 570 3.13 -1.60 -17.77
CA ILE A 570 3.38 -2.68 -16.80
C ILE A 570 4.89 -2.88 -16.70
N LEU A 571 5.42 -2.80 -15.48
CA LEU A 571 6.79 -3.12 -15.14
C LEU A 571 6.81 -4.45 -14.39
N VAL A 572 7.56 -5.42 -14.91
CA VAL A 572 7.70 -6.77 -14.35
C VAL A 572 9.15 -6.96 -13.91
N ASP A 573 9.37 -7.22 -12.62
CA ASP A 573 10.70 -7.46 -12.04
C ASP A 573 10.64 -8.64 -11.07
N HIS A 574 10.75 -9.85 -11.62
CA HIS A 574 10.69 -11.10 -10.86
C HIS A 574 9.43 -11.24 -9.97
N SER A 575 9.52 -10.99 -8.66
CA SER A 575 8.40 -11.17 -7.73
C SER A 575 7.48 -9.94 -7.58
N VAL A 576 7.70 -8.86 -8.33
CA VAL A 576 6.85 -7.66 -8.34
C VAL A 576 6.36 -7.29 -9.73
N ILE A 577 5.13 -6.78 -9.79
CA ILE A 577 4.51 -6.20 -10.98
C ILE A 577 3.92 -4.84 -10.58
N GLU A 578 4.37 -3.75 -11.20
CA GLU A 578 3.75 -2.41 -11.05
C GLU A 578 3.06 -2.01 -12.35
N SER A 579 1.76 -1.69 -12.30
CA SER A 579 0.99 -1.29 -13.49
C SER A 579 0.29 0.06 -13.33
N PHE A 580 0.25 0.82 -14.43
CA PHE A 580 -0.17 2.22 -14.50
C PHE A 580 -1.19 2.39 -15.63
N ALA A 581 -2.48 2.49 -15.30
CA ALA A 581 -3.55 2.67 -16.28
C ALA A 581 -3.84 4.17 -16.56
N GLN A 582 -4.23 4.48 -17.81
CA GLN A 582 -4.54 5.84 -18.28
C GLN A 582 -3.46 6.88 -17.95
N GLY A 583 -2.19 6.55 -18.19
CA GLY A 583 -1.08 7.45 -17.88
C GLY A 583 -0.86 7.69 -16.38
N GLY A 584 -1.30 6.78 -15.51
CA GLY A 584 -1.03 6.84 -14.08
C GLY A 584 -2.19 7.26 -13.17
N ARG A 585 -3.43 7.33 -13.68
CA ARG A 585 -4.62 7.67 -12.87
C ARG A 585 -4.97 6.58 -11.85
N THR A 586 -4.75 5.32 -12.22
CA THR A 586 -4.96 4.15 -11.36
C THR A 586 -3.72 3.28 -11.42
N CYS A 587 -3.05 3.11 -10.28
CA CYS A 587 -1.88 2.26 -10.14
C CYS A 587 -2.22 0.99 -9.35
N ILE A 588 -1.59 -0.14 -9.70
CA ILE A 588 -1.71 -1.39 -8.95
C ILE A 588 -0.33 -2.06 -8.86
N THR A 589 0.09 -2.37 -7.64
CA THR A 589 1.30 -3.13 -7.33
C THR A 589 0.95 -4.54 -6.86
N SER A 590 1.49 -5.58 -7.49
CA SER A 590 1.28 -6.99 -7.13
C SER A 590 2.56 -7.67 -6.67
N ARG A 591 2.42 -8.69 -5.83
CA ARG A 591 3.53 -9.52 -5.34
C ARG A 591 3.24 -10.99 -5.53
N VAL A 592 4.04 -11.62 -6.37
CA VAL A 592 3.78 -12.94 -6.95
C VAL A 592 5.01 -13.84 -6.86
N TYR A 593 4.78 -15.14 -6.69
CA TYR A 593 5.86 -16.10 -6.44
C TYR A 593 5.65 -17.37 -7.27
N PRO A 594 5.67 -17.28 -8.62
CA PRO A 594 5.58 -18.45 -9.49
C PRO A 594 6.63 -19.51 -9.16
N THR A 595 6.30 -20.76 -9.47
CA THR A 595 7.09 -21.97 -9.23
C THR A 595 7.54 -22.61 -10.55
N SER A 596 6.78 -22.44 -11.65
CA SER A 596 7.14 -22.80 -13.03
C SER A 596 7.53 -21.57 -13.85
N ALA A 597 6.79 -20.46 -13.76
CA ALA A 597 6.98 -19.24 -14.56
C ALA A 597 8.18 -18.36 -14.12
N THR A 598 9.31 -19.00 -13.84
CA THR A 598 10.56 -18.38 -13.35
C THR A 598 11.71 -18.57 -14.34
N TYR A 599 12.72 -17.70 -14.29
CA TYR A 599 13.81 -17.62 -15.27
C TYR A 599 13.26 -17.71 -16.72
N GLY A 600 13.88 -18.49 -17.60
CA GLY A 600 13.41 -18.72 -18.97
C GLY A 600 12.07 -19.47 -19.12
N GLY A 601 11.39 -19.80 -18.02
CA GLY A 601 9.99 -20.28 -18.02
C GLY A 601 8.96 -19.16 -18.11
N GLY A 602 9.31 -17.91 -17.78
CA GLY A 602 8.38 -16.78 -17.83
C GLY A 602 7.98 -16.39 -19.26
N ARG A 603 6.67 -16.35 -19.51
CA ARG A 603 6.00 -15.98 -20.76
C ARG A 603 5.12 -14.74 -20.60
N LEU A 604 4.68 -14.21 -21.74
CA LEU A 604 3.76 -13.09 -21.86
C LEU A 604 2.70 -13.39 -22.92
N PHE A 605 1.44 -13.07 -22.61
CA PHE A 605 0.32 -13.24 -23.54
C PHE A 605 -0.58 -12.00 -23.53
N LEU A 606 -1.21 -11.70 -24.67
CA LEU A 606 -2.47 -10.94 -24.72
C LEU A 606 -3.63 -11.89 -24.43
N PHE A 607 -4.68 -11.41 -23.78
CA PHE A 607 -5.91 -12.20 -23.63
C PHE A 607 -7.18 -11.35 -23.70
N ASN A 608 -8.27 -11.99 -24.14
CA ASN A 608 -9.61 -11.45 -24.08
C ASN A 608 -10.56 -12.58 -23.68
N ASN A 609 -10.99 -12.62 -22.43
CA ASN A 609 -11.94 -13.61 -21.91
C ASN A 609 -13.39 -13.08 -21.88
N ALA A 610 -13.68 -11.93 -22.50
CA ALA A 610 -15.04 -11.44 -22.71
C ALA A 610 -15.86 -12.42 -23.57
N THR A 611 -17.19 -12.26 -23.58
CA THR A 611 -18.11 -13.08 -24.40
C THR A 611 -18.79 -12.30 -25.53
N GLY A 612 -18.84 -10.97 -25.48
CA GLY A 612 -19.56 -10.13 -26.45
C GLY A 612 -18.76 -9.06 -27.18
N ILE A 613 -17.45 -8.92 -26.90
CA ILE A 613 -16.56 -7.99 -27.60
C ILE A 613 -15.26 -8.65 -28.04
N ASP A 614 -14.84 -8.32 -29.26
CA ASP A 614 -13.45 -8.49 -29.69
C ASP A 614 -12.64 -7.24 -29.29
N VAL A 615 -11.37 -7.46 -28.95
CA VAL A 615 -10.42 -6.41 -28.56
C VAL A 615 -9.26 -6.38 -29.55
N THR A 616 -8.64 -5.23 -29.75
CA THR A 616 -7.42 -5.08 -30.54
C THR A 616 -6.35 -4.39 -29.69
N ALA A 617 -5.18 -5.02 -29.52
CA ALA A 617 -4.00 -4.29 -29.08
C ALA A 617 -3.52 -3.42 -30.25
N LYS A 618 -3.84 -2.12 -30.21
CA LYS A 618 -3.53 -1.14 -31.27
C LYS A 618 -2.03 -1.01 -31.44
N SER A 619 -1.34 -0.84 -30.32
CA SER A 619 0.10 -0.79 -30.18
C SER A 619 0.48 -1.48 -28.87
N LEU A 620 1.58 -2.21 -28.91
CA LEU A 620 2.17 -2.89 -27.77
C LEU A 620 3.69 -2.86 -27.97
N LYS A 621 4.42 -2.18 -27.09
CA LYS A 621 5.88 -2.10 -27.11
C LYS A 621 6.45 -2.66 -25.81
N ILE A 622 7.46 -3.50 -25.95
CA ILE A 622 8.03 -4.28 -24.85
C ILE A 622 9.55 -4.18 -24.91
N TRP A 623 10.17 -3.82 -23.79
CA TRP A 623 11.63 -3.73 -23.63
C TRP A 623 12.09 -4.75 -22.60
N GLN A 624 13.27 -5.37 -22.83
CA GLN A 624 13.93 -6.18 -21.81
C GLN A 624 14.69 -5.25 -20.85
N MET A 625 14.51 -5.42 -19.55
CA MET A 625 15.05 -4.51 -18.54
C MET A 625 16.37 -5.04 -17.97
N GLY A 626 17.42 -4.21 -18.05
CA GLY A 626 18.67 -4.45 -17.34
C GLY A 626 18.50 -4.36 -15.83
N SER A 627 19.44 -4.95 -15.09
CA SER A 627 19.54 -4.70 -13.65
C SER A 627 20.06 -3.29 -13.39
N ALA A 628 19.59 -2.65 -12.32
CA ALA A 628 20.14 -1.41 -11.80
C ALA A 628 21.47 -1.60 -11.01
N PHE A 629 22.02 -2.82 -10.99
CA PHE A 629 23.32 -3.18 -10.39
C PHE A 629 23.53 -2.70 -8.94
N ILE A 630 22.45 -2.65 -8.15
CA ILE A 630 22.42 -2.13 -6.78
C ILE A 630 23.45 -2.84 -5.90
N ARG A 631 24.42 -2.08 -5.37
CA ARG A 631 25.65 -2.62 -4.74
C ARG A 631 26.21 -1.70 -3.66
N PRO A 632 27.21 -2.10 -2.85
CA PRO A 632 27.91 -1.16 -1.98
C PRO A 632 28.59 -0.03 -2.76
N PHE A 633 28.65 1.15 -2.15
CA PHE A 633 29.51 2.26 -2.60
C PHE A 633 30.99 1.89 -2.47
N SER A 634 31.84 2.45 -3.34
CA SER A 634 33.29 2.26 -3.35
C SER A 634 34.04 3.56 -3.66
N GLU A 635 35.31 3.66 -3.27
CA GLU A 635 36.14 4.86 -3.53
C GLU A 635 36.39 5.11 -5.04
N HIS A 636 36.13 4.15 -5.92
CA HIS A 636 36.16 4.36 -7.37
C HIS A 636 34.90 5.07 -7.89
N ASP A 637 33.79 5.03 -7.16
CA ASP A 637 32.54 5.66 -7.57
C ASP A 637 32.65 7.19 -7.47
N SER A 638 33.32 7.74 -6.45
CA SER A 638 33.55 9.19 -6.36
C SER A 638 34.50 9.73 -7.43
N VAL A 639 35.53 8.96 -7.81
CA VAL A 639 36.49 9.34 -8.88
C VAL A 639 35.84 9.28 -10.27
N SER A 640 34.76 8.53 -10.44
CA SER A 640 34.03 8.40 -11.71
C SER A 640 33.05 9.56 -11.99
N LEU A 641 32.99 10.57 -11.10
CA LEU A 641 31.94 11.60 -11.05
C LEU A 641 32.49 13.05 -11.02
N HIS A 642 33.74 13.24 -11.41
CA HIS A 642 34.45 14.54 -11.46
C HIS A 642 35.18 14.74 -12.79
#